data_AF-A0A7J6VQH0-F1
#
_entry.id   AF-A0A7J6VQH0-F1
#
_cell.length_a   1.000
_cell.length_b   1.000
_cell.length_c   1.000
_cell.angle_alpha   90.00
_cell.angle_beta   90.00
_cell.angle_gamma   90.00
#
_symmetry.space_group_name_H-M   'P 1'
#
loop_
_entity.id
_entity.type
_entity.pdbx_description
1 polymer ?
#
loop_
_entity_poly.entity_id
_entity_poly.type
_entity_poly.pdbx_seq_one_letter_code
_entity_poly.pdbx_strand_id
1 'polypeptide(L)'
;MENHARVKNNNQNQRGRGRANANQGQFEGQGRMNNAHSAAAAGEGSSNSGAPSCGKELTTSPFFIQFGSIQLQHATDPPTSELRSMEISHLVPISSHPETSKLLPVKRPDNGGHSAAQNLLLFVNHFYVSYNPDLTILQYDVDIKLEMQPKNGRNVEISKPEMRMIRDKLFSDYPRQFPLSMTAYDGEKSIFSAVELPEGIFKVSVSKGEGHRDYSYEFTIKLVKMLELRKLEAYLTGSLQSVPREILQGMDLVMKENATRECMQIGPCIHARKHNSDVDLGGGIIASKGFQHTLKPTSQGLVLCVDYSVLPIRKQIPVLQFIEEHLNINFTTRSNLGGWERRSIENALKGLKVTVTHRKTKQHYRIEGLTRQITKDIRFVLEDCAGRSRSRSTGVGILDYFRDKYKKEIKYKYLPCLDFSKNKNINYVPMEFCELIEGQRYPKEMLERNAAQTLKNECLAEPKRRMQVICDIVKERDGPCGGNIAENFEISVKTEMTEVVGRVITPPDLKLGDANGRSARFTPNNKYDCQWSLANRSVLEGKQVERWAVLDLTSFDRFQLNADRFIQQLMARCKRLGVHMAWPLFCEASNMDVLSNTITLRDLLKSINQRTGSRLQILICVMTKRDPGYKNLKRISETEIGIMTQCCLVNHANTAKEIYLGNLALKINAKLGGSNVELFDRLPHFERDCHVMFIGADVNHPGSWNTSSPSIAAVVATINWPAANRYAARIRPQCHRKEKIENFGEICLELVNMYSRLNQVRPEKIVIFRDGVGDNQFDMVLNEELTDLKKTFNSDGYNPTITLVVAQKRHQTRLFPQNESDVRGNGNVFPGTVVDTEVVHPHDFDFYICTHYGSLGTSKPTHYTVLYDDHGFTSDEMQRLIYNMCYTFARCTKPVSLVPPVYYADLVAYRGRLYHDALMDSSPASILSSPSSSTLSPSSSSSASSPLSSSSGYDVATAQILVEFLEVAITSIVFLKGIYPSDAFERRRYMNVVVHRARHPQLRDYIHSAVKGLQPFIEKGVVDRVAVMFFNNDNIPLERFVLSLMVSQSYKSSVEEADLEFSLRSFLVKLPASESLSKVLPRDCRWEITAYFSTLPQASPSKEDLWIPTDTKQWDQPPLITPIKSLSSEPLGLQLYLEHANMFKATPQGN
;
A
#
# COMPACT_ATOMS: atom_id res chain seq x y z
N MET A 1 4.30 -0.38 -60.98
CA MET A 1 5.11 -1.42 -61.67
C MET A 1 5.55 -2.43 -60.60
N GLU A 2 5.15 -3.70 -60.71
CA GLU A 2 5.87 -4.82 -61.39
C GLU A 2 6.88 -5.51 -60.46
N ASN A 3 7.02 -6.85 -60.42
CA ASN A 3 6.30 -7.90 -61.16
C ASN A 3 6.17 -9.24 -60.40
N HIS A 4 5.50 -10.20 -61.05
CA HIS A 4 5.21 -11.62 -60.73
C HIS A 4 6.30 -12.44 -59.98
N ALA A 5 6.03 -13.63 -59.37
CA ALA A 5 5.02 -14.68 -59.64
C ALA A 5 4.51 -15.35 -58.33
N ARG A 6 3.32 -15.99 -58.19
CA ARG A 6 2.62 -17.06 -58.96
C ARG A 6 3.35 -18.43 -58.93
N VAL A 7 2.70 -19.61 -58.79
CA VAL A 7 1.34 -19.98 -58.33
C VAL A 7 1.19 -21.50 -58.13
N LYS A 8 0.31 -21.96 -57.21
CA LYS A 8 -0.51 -23.21 -57.16
C LYS A 8 -0.83 -23.55 -55.67
N ASN A 9 -2.06 -23.82 -55.21
CA ASN A 9 -3.12 -24.76 -55.63
C ASN A 9 -2.70 -26.25 -55.43
N ASN A 10 -3.51 -27.16 -54.88
CA ASN A 10 -4.94 -27.09 -54.50
C ASN A 10 -5.31 -28.17 -53.44
N ASN A 11 -6.52 -28.07 -52.87
CA ASN A 11 -7.53 -29.12 -52.54
C ASN A 11 -7.11 -30.61 -52.36
N GLN A 12 -7.72 -31.45 -51.49
CA GLN A 12 -8.95 -31.34 -50.67
C GLN A 12 -9.04 -32.52 -49.63
N ASN A 13 -10.01 -32.45 -48.71
CA ASN A 13 -10.80 -33.54 -48.06
C ASN A 13 -10.20 -34.98 -47.99
N GLN A 14 -10.22 -35.68 -46.84
CA GLN A 14 -11.45 -36.16 -46.18
C GLN A 14 -11.30 -36.43 -44.66
N ARG A 15 -12.39 -36.93 -44.03
CA ARG A 15 -12.57 -37.12 -42.58
C ARG A 15 -12.05 -38.48 -42.07
N GLY A 16 -11.50 -38.50 -40.84
CA GLY A 16 -11.33 -39.70 -40.03
C GLY A 16 -11.51 -39.39 -38.54
N ARG A 17 -12.24 -40.23 -37.79
CA ARG A 17 -12.40 -40.11 -36.32
C ARG A 17 -11.38 -41.02 -35.62
N GLY A 18 -10.68 -40.51 -34.61
CA GLY A 18 -9.85 -41.31 -33.71
C GLY A 18 -9.61 -40.61 -32.37
N ARG A 19 -9.82 -41.31 -31.25
CA ARG A 19 -9.44 -40.88 -29.90
C ARG A 19 -8.14 -41.57 -29.50
N ALA A 20 -7.12 -40.82 -29.09
CA ALA A 20 -6.03 -41.33 -28.25
C ALA A 20 -5.37 -40.17 -27.48
N ASN A 21 -5.03 -40.40 -26.21
CA ASN A 21 -4.11 -39.56 -25.44
C ASN A 21 -2.75 -40.27 -25.42
N ALA A 22 -1.64 -39.57 -25.70
CA ALA A 22 -0.29 -40.03 -25.37
C ALA A 22 0.73 -38.89 -25.36
N ASN A 23 1.82 -39.10 -24.61
CA ASN A 23 3.13 -38.44 -24.64
C ASN A 23 3.15 -36.93 -24.26
N GLN A 24 4.00 -36.44 -23.34
CA GLN A 24 5.39 -36.75 -22.94
C GLN A 24 6.47 -36.42 -23.99
N GLY A 25 7.48 -35.70 -23.53
CA GLY A 25 8.74 -35.48 -24.24
C GLY A 25 9.83 -35.20 -23.21
N GLN A 26 10.62 -36.22 -22.90
CA GLN A 26 11.94 -36.05 -22.28
C GLN A 26 12.99 -36.00 -23.39
N PHE A 27 14.09 -35.31 -23.14
CA PHE A 27 15.32 -35.49 -23.91
C PHE A 27 16.36 -36.14 -22.99
N GLU A 28 16.98 -37.21 -23.46
CA GLU A 28 18.15 -37.83 -22.84
C GLU A 28 19.44 -37.32 -23.51
N GLY A 29 20.55 -37.46 -22.80
CA GLY A 29 21.90 -37.27 -23.33
C GLY A 29 22.82 -38.35 -22.75
N GLN A 30 23.38 -39.19 -23.62
CA GLN A 30 24.32 -40.27 -23.27
C GLN A 30 25.69 -39.67 -22.86
N GLY A 31 26.57 -40.30 -22.09
CA GLY A 31 26.53 -41.64 -21.48
C GLY A 31 27.82 -42.43 -21.76
N ARG A 32 28.28 -43.29 -20.83
CA ARG A 32 29.17 -44.44 -21.11
C ARG A 32 29.30 -45.39 -19.92
N MET A 33 29.52 -46.67 -20.22
CA MET A 33 29.77 -47.75 -19.26
C MET A 33 31.26 -47.88 -18.94
N ASN A 34 31.59 -48.51 -17.81
CA ASN A 34 32.46 -49.69 -17.80
C ASN A 34 32.23 -50.56 -16.56
N ASN A 35 32.54 -51.85 -16.68
CA ASN A 35 32.29 -52.88 -15.65
C ASN A 35 33.48 -53.01 -14.68
N ALA A 36 33.24 -53.50 -13.44
CA ALA A 36 33.77 -54.79 -12.97
C ALA A 36 33.55 -55.06 -11.45
N HIS A 37 33.61 -56.36 -11.13
CA HIS A 37 33.77 -57.10 -9.86
C HIS A 37 34.77 -56.49 -8.84
N SER A 38 34.86 -56.88 -7.56
CA SER A 38 34.26 -57.97 -6.72
C SER A 38 34.44 -57.57 -5.23
N ALA A 39 33.47 -57.76 -4.32
CA ALA A 39 33.15 -58.96 -3.52
C ALA A 39 34.19 -59.38 -2.44
N ALA A 40 33.70 -59.82 -1.27
CA ALA A 40 34.43 -60.40 -0.11
C ALA A 40 35.38 -59.45 0.68
N ALA A 41 35.61 -59.63 2.00
CA ALA A 41 34.90 -60.41 3.02
C ALA A 41 35.18 -59.89 4.46
N ALA A 42 34.49 -60.50 5.43
CA ALA A 42 34.46 -60.27 6.87
C ALA A 42 35.81 -60.17 7.62
N GLY A 43 35.74 -59.58 8.82
CA GLY A 43 36.77 -59.63 9.86
C GLY A 43 36.20 -59.18 11.21
N GLU A 44 35.88 -60.14 12.07
CA GLU A 44 35.43 -59.88 13.45
C GLU A 44 36.62 -59.61 14.39
N GLY A 45 36.42 -58.80 15.43
CA GLY A 45 37.43 -58.51 16.44
C GLY A 45 36.78 -57.96 17.71
N SER A 46 36.84 -58.72 18.80
CA SER A 46 36.05 -58.47 20.01
C SER A 46 36.90 -57.97 21.20
N SER A 47 36.22 -57.29 22.11
CA SER A 47 36.34 -57.37 23.57
C SER A 47 36.84 -56.15 24.35
N ASN A 48 36.23 -56.00 25.53
CA ASN A 48 36.68 -55.32 26.74
C ASN A 48 36.85 -53.78 26.74
N SER A 49 36.74 -53.10 27.89
CA SER A 49 35.79 -53.19 29.03
C SER A 49 36.15 -52.08 30.02
N GLY A 50 35.17 -51.41 30.64
CA GLY A 50 35.46 -50.46 31.72
C GLY A 50 34.36 -49.43 31.99
N ALA A 51 33.52 -49.72 32.98
CA ALA A 51 32.83 -48.68 33.77
C ALA A 51 33.65 -48.45 35.07
N PRO A 52 33.43 -47.32 35.76
CA PRO A 52 32.41 -47.38 36.81
C PRO A 52 31.45 -46.18 36.80
N SER A 53 30.39 -46.32 37.59
CA SER A 53 29.31 -45.34 37.72
C SER A 53 29.42 -44.48 38.98
N CYS A 54 28.92 -43.26 38.91
CA CYS A 54 28.16 -42.66 40.00
C CYS A 54 27.18 -41.63 39.41
N GLY A 55 25.97 -41.55 39.95
CA GLY A 55 24.93 -40.66 39.45
C GLY A 55 24.20 -39.95 40.58
N LYS A 56 23.38 -38.96 40.24
CA LYS A 56 22.33 -38.39 41.10
C LYS A 56 21.25 -37.79 40.22
N GLU A 57 20.05 -38.33 40.32
CA GLU A 57 18.84 -37.74 39.74
C GLU A 57 18.33 -36.62 40.65
N LEU A 58 17.70 -35.61 40.05
CA LEU A 58 16.88 -34.64 40.78
C LEU A 58 15.60 -34.40 39.97
N THR A 59 14.45 -34.71 40.58
CA THR A 59 13.13 -34.63 39.98
C THR A 59 12.57 -33.21 40.07
N THR A 60 11.95 -32.73 38.99
CA THR A 60 11.34 -31.39 38.94
C THR A 60 9.82 -31.50 38.74
N SER A 61 9.06 -31.25 39.80
CA SER A 61 7.61 -31.03 39.74
C SER A 61 7.30 -29.52 39.64
N PRO A 62 6.31 -29.10 38.84
CA PRO A 62 5.97 -27.69 38.68
C PRO A 62 5.01 -27.22 39.78
N PHE A 63 5.40 -26.18 40.52
CA PHE A 63 4.48 -25.44 41.38
C PHE A 63 3.71 -24.38 40.58
N PHE A 64 2.39 -24.36 40.73
CA PHE A 64 1.56 -23.21 40.36
C PHE A 64 1.56 -22.19 41.51
N ILE A 65 1.61 -20.90 41.19
CA ILE A 65 1.28 -19.82 42.11
C ILE A 65 0.18 -18.96 41.48
N GLN A 66 -0.81 -18.62 42.32
CA GLN A 66 -2.04 -17.94 41.97
C GLN A 66 -1.94 -16.48 42.45
N PHE A 67 -2.07 -15.51 41.54
CA PHE A 67 -2.02 -14.09 41.92
C PHE A 67 -3.33 -13.66 42.56
N GLY A 68 -3.26 -13.22 43.83
CA GLY A 68 -4.36 -12.63 44.58
C GLY A 68 -4.38 -11.10 44.50
N SER A 69 -5.57 -10.52 44.53
CA SER A 69 -5.81 -9.08 44.57
C SER A 69 -5.48 -8.49 45.95
N ILE A 70 -4.96 -7.25 45.99
CA ILE A 70 -4.81 -6.47 47.23
C ILE A 70 -5.50 -5.10 47.05
N GLN A 71 -6.25 -4.68 48.07
CA GLN A 71 -6.93 -3.37 48.12
C GLN A 71 -6.07 -2.35 48.88
N LEU A 72 -6.23 -1.06 48.56
CA LEU A 72 -5.69 0.03 49.37
C LEU A 72 -6.68 0.45 50.47
N GLN A 73 -6.16 0.97 51.59
CA GLN A 73 -6.90 1.68 52.64
C GLN A 73 -6.23 3.02 52.97
N HIS A 74 -6.98 3.93 53.59
CA HIS A 74 -6.63 5.35 53.81
C HIS A 74 -6.26 5.70 55.26
N ALA A 75 -5.42 6.72 55.42
CA ALA A 75 -5.29 7.64 56.57
C ALA A 75 -4.61 8.93 56.03
N THR A 76 -5.17 10.16 55.99
CA THR A 76 -5.72 11.09 57.02
C THR A 76 -4.68 11.97 57.75
N ASP A 77 -4.23 13.06 57.08
CA ASP A 77 -4.18 14.51 57.43
C ASP A 77 -3.71 15.01 58.85
N PRO A 78 -3.51 16.34 59.10
CA PRO A 78 -2.56 17.35 58.53
C PRO A 78 -1.88 18.17 59.70
N PRO A 79 -1.51 19.48 59.63
CA PRO A 79 -0.94 20.39 58.60
C PRO A 79 0.56 20.75 58.92
N THR A 80 1.21 21.95 58.97
CA THR A 80 0.92 23.42 58.80
C THR A 80 2.22 24.27 58.65
N SER A 81 2.18 25.40 57.89
CA SER A 81 2.96 26.69 58.05
C SER A 81 4.52 26.71 58.11
N GLU A 82 5.31 27.77 57.79
CA GLU A 82 5.13 29.23 57.53
C GLU A 82 5.96 29.76 56.30
N LEU A 83 5.90 31.07 56.01
CA LEU A 83 6.68 31.77 54.96
C LEU A 83 7.78 32.72 55.52
N ARG A 84 8.89 32.90 54.75
CA ARG A 84 9.64 34.16 54.45
C ARG A 84 10.99 33.80 53.79
N SER A 85 11.28 34.11 52.52
CA SER A 85 11.52 35.42 51.84
C SER A 85 12.95 35.98 52.00
N MET A 86 13.76 35.93 50.93
CA MET A 86 14.88 36.84 50.66
C MET A 86 15.23 36.84 49.16
N GLU A 87 15.93 37.86 48.70
CA GLU A 87 15.94 38.25 47.28
C GLU A 87 17.16 37.81 46.45
N ILE A 88 16.92 37.81 45.14
CA ILE A 88 17.79 37.74 43.97
C ILE A 88 19.27 38.10 44.20
N SER A 89 20.16 37.24 43.71
CA SER A 89 21.47 37.65 43.18
C SER A 89 21.75 36.92 41.86
N HIS A 90 22.55 37.54 40.98
CA HIS A 90 22.63 37.17 39.57
C HIS A 90 23.26 35.78 39.30
N LEU A 91 22.60 34.99 38.46
CA LEU A 91 23.26 34.01 37.60
C LEU A 91 22.85 34.25 36.14
N VAL A 92 23.82 34.10 35.23
CA VAL A 92 23.67 34.38 33.80
C VAL A 92 22.74 33.34 33.15
N PRO A 93 21.85 33.72 32.22
CA PRO A 93 21.08 32.74 31.45
C PRO A 93 22.01 31.84 30.65
N ILE A 94 22.06 30.55 30.98
CA ILE A 94 22.69 29.54 30.14
C ILE A 94 21.82 29.40 28.89
N SER A 95 22.27 29.98 27.78
CA SER A 95 21.59 29.88 26.49
C SER A 95 21.67 28.45 25.93
N SER A 96 20.81 28.17 24.95
CA SER A 96 20.74 26.91 24.19
C SER A 96 20.55 25.64 25.02
N HIS A 97 19.32 25.12 25.00
CA HIS A 97 19.19 23.68 24.75
C HIS A 97 19.99 23.35 23.48
N PRO A 98 20.80 22.29 23.42
CA PRO A 98 21.39 21.87 22.17
C PRO A 98 20.27 21.46 21.21
N GLU A 99 20.21 22.09 20.03
CA GLU A 99 19.41 21.55 18.93
C GLU A 99 19.92 20.13 18.65
N THR A 100 19.06 19.12 18.78
CA THR A 100 19.44 17.74 18.44
C THR A 100 19.65 17.68 16.94
N SER A 101 20.92 17.75 16.52
CA SER A 101 21.33 17.81 15.12
C SER A 101 20.67 16.69 14.32
N LYS A 102 19.88 17.08 13.33
CA LYS A 102 19.14 16.15 12.47
C LYS A 102 20.09 15.14 11.82
N LEU A 103 19.80 13.85 11.99
CA LEU A 103 20.58 12.78 11.36
C LEU A 103 20.40 12.83 9.84
N LEU A 104 21.51 12.71 9.13
CA LEU A 104 21.58 12.60 7.67
C LEU A 104 22.04 11.19 7.29
N PRO A 105 21.76 10.72 6.05
CA PRO A 105 22.34 9.49 5.54
C PRO A 105 23.87 9.51 5.62
N VAL A 106 24.48 8.36 5.96
CA VAL A 106 25.94 8.23 5.92
C VAL A 106 26.45 8.33 4.48
N LYS A 107 27.56 9.07 4.31
CA LYS A 107 28.27 9.14 3.04
C LYS A 107 28.92 7.81 2.72
N ARG A 108 29.14 7.56 1.42
CA ARG A 108 29.93 6.41 0.94
C ARG A 108 31.32 6.42 1.60
N PRO A 109 31.78 5.31 2.20
CA PRO A 109 33.05 5.28 2.96
C PRO A 109 34.29 5.19 2.07
N ASP A 110 34.11 4.80 0.81
CA ASP A 110 35.14 4.50 -0.19
C ASP A 110 34.64 4.86 -1.60
N ASN A 111 35.46 4.62 -2.63
CA ASN A 111 35.09 4.84 -4.03
C ASN A 111 34.31 3.65 -4.64
N GLY A 112 33.58 2.90 -3.81
CA GLY A 112 33.05 1.58 -4.15
C GLY A 112 34.04 0.46 -3.81
N GLY A 113 33.51 -0.76 -3.65
CA GLY A 113 34.27 -1.94 -3.29
C GLY A 113 35.22 -2.42 -4.39
N HIS A 114 36.22 -3.21 -4.02
CA HIS A 114 37.28 -3.68 -4.94
C HIS A 114 37.30 -5.21 -5.09
N SER A 115 36.59 -5.93 -4.23
CA SER A 115 36.53 -7.39 -4.26
C SER A 115 35.72 -7.86 -5.48
N ALA A 116 36.35 -8.66 -6.33
CA ALA A 116 35.68 -9.32 -7.44
C ALA A 116 36.31 -10.71 -7.68
N ALA A 117 35.47 -11.71 -7.90
CA ALA A 117 35.88 -12.99 -8.50
C ALA A 117 35.88 -12.93 -10.04
N GLN A 118 35.10 -11.99 -10.60
CA GLN A 118 35.03 -11.66 -12.02
C GLN A 118 34.44 -10.24 -12.16
N ASN A 119 34.96 -9.44 -13.09
CA ASN A 119 34.32 -8.20 -13.52
C ASN A 119 33.45 -8.48 -14.75
N LEU A 120 32.33 -7.78 -14.88
CA LEU A 120 31.38 -7.89 -15.99
C LEU A 120 31.16 -6.51 -16.60
N LEU A 121 31.05 -6.43 -17.93
CA LEU A 121 30.48 -5.25 -18.57
C LEU A 121 28.96 -5.41 -18.66
N LEU A 122 28.23 -4.42 -18.14
CA LEU A 122 26.78 -4.46 -17.99
C LEU A 122 26.13 -3.21 -18.60
N PHE A 123 25.04 -3.40 -19.33
CA PHE A 123 24.09 -2.31 -19.60
C PHE A 123 23.13 -2.16 -18.41
N VAL A 124 22.81 -0.91 -18.08
CA VAL A 124 21.77 -0.54 -17.12
C VAL A 124 20.67 0.21 -17.86
N ASN A 125 19.40 0.00 -17.53
CA ASN A 125 18.28 0.76 -18.12
C ASN A 125 18.17 2.22 -17.59
N HIS A 126 19.31 2.87 -17.48
CA HIS A 126 19.51 4.30 -17.25
C HIS A 126 20.01 4.92 -18.55
N PHE A 127 19.60 6.15 -18.83
CA PHE A 127 19.93 6.90 -20.04
C PHE A 127 20.40 8.28 -19.60
N TYR A 128 21.60 8.68 -20.00
CA TYR A 128 22.24 9.92 -19.50
C TYR A 128 21.46 11.17 -19.92
N VAL A 129 21.26 12.11 -18.99
CA VAL A 129 20.51 13.35 -19.22
C VAL A 129 21.44 14.55 -19.07
N SER A 130 21.70 15.25 -20.17
CA SER A 130 22.44 16.52 -20.17
C SER A 130 21.46 17.70 -20.17
N TYR A 131 21.75 18.72 -19.36
CA TYR A 131 20.98 19.96 -19.25
C TYR A 131 21.94 21.13 -19.07
N ASN A 132 21.47 22.35 -19.36
CA ASN A 132 22.22 23.59 -19.14
C ASN A 132 22.03 24.10 -17.68
N PRO A 133 23.07 24.13 -16.82
CA PRO A 133 22.92 24.52 -15.41
C PRO A 133 22.51 25.99 -15.20
N ASP A 134 22.83 26.89 -16.13
CA ASP A 134 22.51 28.32 -15.98
C ASP A 134 21.03 28.64 -16.29
N LEU A 135 20.27 27.67 -16.83
CA LEU A 135 18.84 27.83 -17.03
C LEU A 135 18.03 27.84 -15.74
N THR A 136 16.83 28.39 -15.86
CA THR A 136 15.82 28.45 -14.81
C THR A 136 14.48 27.99 -15.39
N ILE A 137 13.89 26.93 -14.82
CA ILE A 137 12.53 26.51 -15.16
C ILE A 137 11.56 27.37 -14.34
N LEU A 138 10.54 27.95 -15.00
CA LEU A 138 9.53 28.77 -14.34
C LEU A 138 8.33 27.89 -13.93
N GLN A 139 7.97 27.91 -12.64
CA GLN A 139 6.80 27.21 -12.12
C GLN A 139 5.64 28.19 -11.88
N TYR A 140 4.54 27.94 -12.58
CA TYR A 140 3.28 28.66 -12.48
C TYR A 140 2.22 27.81 -11.76
N ASP A 141 1.44 28.43 -10.87
CA ASP A 141 0.21 27.85 -10.31
C ASP A 141 -0.98 28.23 -11.19
N VAL A 142 -1.93 27.30 -11.30
CA VAL A 142 -3.08 27.35 -12.21
C VAL A 142 -4.36 27.04 -11.44
N ASP A 143 -5.36 27.90 -11.60
CA ASP A 143 -6.69 27.73 -11.04
C ASP A 143 -7.74 27.91 -12.14
N ILE A 144 -8.63 26.93 -12.30
CA ILE A 144 -9.61 26.87 -13.38
C ILE A 144 -11.02 26.87 -12.78
N LYS A 145 -11.78 27.93 -13.06
CA LYS A 145 -13.15 28.14 -12.58
C LYS A 145 -14.12 28.19 -13.75
N LEU A 146 -15.40 27.94 -13.48
CA LEU A 146 -16.48 28.12 -14.45
C LEU A 146 -17.13 29.49 -14.25
N GLU A 147 -17.13 30.33 -15.29
CA GLU A 147 -17.58 31.74 -15.22
C GLU A 147 -19.04 31.86 -14.76
N MET A 148 -19.93 31.00 -15.28
CA MET A 148 -21.32 30.90 -14.83
C MET A 148 -21.51 29.73 -13.88
N GLN A 149 -21.32 29.97 -12.58
CA GLN A 149 -21.80 29.06 -11.54
C GLN A 149 -23.32 28.83 -11.68
N PRO A 150 -23.83 27.59 -11.56
CA PRO A 150 -25.27 27.36 -11.53
C PRO A 150 -25.89 28.02 -10.29
N LYS A 151 -27.12 28.55 -10.41
CA LYS A 151 -27.85 29.32 -9.37
C LYS A 151 -28.04 28.62 -8.00
N ASN A 152 -27.59 27.38 -7.86
CA ASN A 152 -27.74 26.55 -6.67
C ASN A 152 -26.42 26.41 -5.86
N GLY A 153 -25.41 27.24 -6.11
CA GLY A 153 -24.22 27.39 -5.25
C GLY A 153 -23.27 26.19 -5.16
N ARG A 154 -23.49 25.13 -5.95
CA ARG A 154 -22.60 23.97 -6.00
C ARG A 154 -21.45 24.22 -6.97
N ASN A 155 -20.24 24.37 -6.43
CA ASN A 155 -18.99 24.35 -7.20
C ASN A 155 -18.97 23.11 -8.12
N VAL A 156 -18.77 23.33 -9.42
CA VAL A 156 -18.66 22.25 -10.40
C VAL A 156 -17.23 21.76 -10.42
N GLU A 157 -16.98 20.60 -9.83
CA GLU A 157 -15.67 19.93 -9.86
C GLU A 157 -15.27 19.61 -11.31
N ILE A 158 -14.25 20.30 -11.82
CA ILE A 158 -13.70 20.09 -13.17
C ILE A 158 -12.75 18.89 -13.11
N SER A 159 -12.94 17.91 -13.99
CA SER A 159 -12.07 16.71 -13.99
C SER A 159 -10.72 16.97 -14.67
N LYS A 160 -9.63 16.29 -14.25
CA LYS A 160 -8.28 16.46 -14.86
C LYS A 160 -8.26 16.42 -16.41
N PRO A 161 -9.02 15.55 -17.11
CA PRO A 161 -9.08 15.58 -18.58
C PRO A 161 -9.73 16.85 -19.13
N GLU A 162 -10.70 17.43 -18.42
CA GLU A 162 -11.28 18.73 -18.78
C GLU A 162 -10.31 19.88 -18.47
N MET A 163 -9.58 19.84 -17.35
CA MET A 163 -8.52 20.81 -17.04
C MET A 163 -7.43 20.84 -18.12
N ARG A 164 -6.94 19.65 -18.54
CA ARG A 164 -6.00 19.53 -19.68
C ARG A 164 -6.60 20.08 -20.97
N MET A 165 -7.85 19.71 -21.32
CA MET A 165 -8.54 20.24 -22.50
C MET A 165 -8.71 21.77 -22.49
N ILE A 166 -8.95 22.38 -21.32
CA ILE A 166 -9.06 23.85 -21.16
C ILE A 166 -7.69 24.51 -21.36
N ARG A 167 -6.63 23.98 -20.73
CA ARG A 167 -5.23 24.40 -20.94
C ARG A 167 -4.86 24.31 -22.43
N ASP A 168 -5.07 23.15 -23.04
CA ASP A 168 -4.70 22.91 -24.45
C ASP A 168 -5.48 23.84 -25.40
N LYS A 169 -6.74 24.18 -25.08
CA LYS A 169 -7.54 25.15 -25.83
C LYS A 169 -6.98 26.57 -25.72
N LEU A 170 -6.71 27.06 -24.51
CA LEU A 170 -6.09 28.38 -24.29
C LEU A 170 -4.76 28.51 -25.07
N PHE A 171 -3.92 27.47 -24.98
CA PHE A 171 -2.60 27.45 -25.61
C PHE A 171 -2.70 27.34 -27.14
N SER A 172 -3.75 26.70 -27.68
CA SER A 172 -4.04 26.66 -29.11
C SER A 172 -4.58 27.99 -29.65
N ASP A 173 -5.29 28.77 -28.83
CA ASP A 173 -5.86 30.06 -29.21
C ASP A 173 -4.82 31.20 -29.17
N TYR A 174 -3.85 31.12 -28.25
CA TYR A 174 -2.80 32.14 -28.05
C TYR A 174 -1.36 31.55 -28.14
N PRO A 175 -0.99 30.83 -29.21
CA PRO A 175 0.24 30.02 -29.25
C PRO A 175 1.55 30.82 -29.22
N ARG A 176 1.51 32.13 -29.46
CA ARG A 176 2.67 33.04 -29.28
C ARG A 176 2.89 33.48 -27.83
N GLN A 177 1.86 33.42 -26.99
CA GLN A 177 1.92 33.76 -25.56
C GLN A 177 2.08 32.50 -24.70
N PHE A 178 1.51 31.38 -25.16
CA PHE A 178 1.50 30.11 -24.44
C PHE A 178 2.03 28.97 -25.34
N PRO A 179 3.36 28.93 -25.61
CA PRO A 179 3.96 27.91 -26.46
C PRO A 179 3.85 26.51 -25.82
N LEU A 180 2.93 25.70 -26.35
CA LEU A 180 2.63 24.35 -25.86
C LEU A 180 3.82 23.38 -25.95
N SER A 181 4.82 23.65 -26.80
CA SER A 181 6.05 22.85 -26.90
C SER A 181 7.10 23.17 -25.82
N MET A 182 6.98 24.33 -25.15
CA MET A 182 7.87 24.83 -24.09
C MET A 182 7.19 24.79 -22.70
N THR A 183 6.20 23.92 -22.53
CA THR A 183 5.43 23.79 -21.28
C THR A 183 5.03 22.36 -20.94
N ALA A 184 5.13 22.00 -19.66
CA ALA A 184 4.67 20.74 -19.08
C ALA A 184 3.59 21.00 -18.02
N TYR A 185 2.62 20.08 -17.85
CA TYR A 185 1.48 20.27 -16.95
C TYR A 185 1.12 18.99 -16.19
N ASP A 186 0.99 19.09 -14.87
CA ASP A 186 0.56 17.99 -13.99
C ASP A 186 -0.88 17.52 -14.28
N GLY A 187 -1.72 18.40 -14.83
CA GLY A 187 -3.14 18.17 -15.08
C GLY A 187 -4.04 18.55 -13.91
N GLU A 188 -3.55 19.34 -12.96
CA GLU A 188 -4.28 19.91 -11.82
C GLU A 188 -3.92 21.38 -11.57
N LYS A 189 -2.63 21.70 -11.30
CA LYS A 189 -2.22 22.99 -10.74
C LYS A 189 -0.90 23.55 -11.26
N SER A 190 0.16 22.76 -11.38
CA SER A 190 1.48 23.27 -11.74
C SER A 190 1.78 23.15 -13.23
N ILE A 191 1.97 24.30 -13.88
CA ILE A 191 2.62 24.39 -15.20
C ILE A 191 4.09 24.75 -14.99
N PHE A 192 4.98 24.04 -15.70
CA PHE A 192 6.40 24.34 -15.76
C PHE A 192 6.74 24.82 -17.17
N SER A 193 7.53 25.88 -17.32
CA SER A 193 7.92 26.42 -18.63
C SER A 193 9.40 26.79 -18.73
N ALA A 194 9.92 26.72 -19.95
CA ALA A 194 11.22 27.25 -20.34
C ALA A 194 11.19 28.74 -20.71
N VAL A 195 9.99 29.35 -20.83
CA VAL A 195 9.80 30.75 -21.20
C VAL A 195 8.80 31.45 -20.28
N GLU A 196 8.85 32.78 -20.23
CA GLU A 196 7.91 33.58 -19.45
C GLU A 196 6.50 33.54 -20.07
N LEU A 197 5.53 33.03 -19.30
CA LEU A 197 4.12 33.00 -19.66
C LEU A 197 3.39 34.23 -19.05
N PRO A 198 2.49 34.90 -19.78
CA PRO A 198 1.73 36.03 -19.24
C PRO A 198 0.86 35.63 -18.04
N GLU A 199 1.07 36.30 -16.90
CA GLU A 199 0.24 36.16 -15.71
C GLU A 199 -1.12 36.85 -15.88
N GLY A 200 -2.18 36.28 -15.31
CA GLY A 200 -3.52 36.88 -15.33
C GLY A 200 -4.67 35.88 -15.35
N ILE A 201 -5.86 36.36 -15.72
CA ILE A 201 -7.09 35.57 -15.86
C ILE A 201 -7.51 35.59 -17.33
N PHE A 202 -7.55 34.42 -17.96
CA PHE A 202 -7.89 34.22 -19.36
C PHE A 202 -9.23 33.51 -19.49
N LYS A 203 -10.09 33.94 -20.42
CA LYS A 203 -11.39 33.31 -20.65
C LYS A 203 -11.30 32.28 -21.77
N VAL A 204 -11.72 31.05 -21.48
CA VAL A 204 -11.55 29.88 -22.34
C VAL A 204 -12.91 29.23 -22.62
N SER A 205 -13.42 29.44 -23.84
CA SER A 205 -14.68 28.84 -24.30
C SER A 205 -14.45 27.43 -24.86
N VAL A 206 -15.07 26.42 -24.24
CA VAL A 206 -14.98 25.02 -24.68
C VAL A 206 -16.34 24.43 -25.01
N SER A 207 -16.50 23.96 -26.25
CA SER A 207 -17.71 23.32 -26.75
C SER A 207 -17.71 21.81 -26.45
N LYS A 208 -18.79 21.29 -25.85
CA LYS A 208 -18.90 19.86 -25.46
C LYS A 208 -19.58 18.95 -26.51
N GLY A 209 -19.66 19.43 -27.76
CA GLY A 209 -20.26 18.75 -28.90
C GLY A 209 -21.67 19.23 -29.25
N GLU A 210 -22.28 18.57 -30.24
CA GLU A 210 -23.54 19.00 -30.85
C GLU A 210 -24.69 19.11 -29.82
N GLY A 211 -25.27 20.32 -29.73
CA GLY A 211 -26.47 20.59 -28.93
C GLY A 211 -26.25 20.95 -27.45
N HIS A 212 -25.00 21.18 -27.02
CA HIS A 212 -24.71 21.78 -25.71
C HIS A 212 -24.41 23.28 -25.83
N ARG A 213 -24.59 24.04 -24.74
CA ARG A 213 -24.03 25.40 -24.65
C ARG A 213 -22.52 25.32 -24.50
N ASP A 214 -21.81 26.31 -25.04
CA ASP A 214 -20.38 26.47 -24.76
C ASP A 214 -20.18 26.86 -23.30
N TYR A 215 -19.18 26.26 -22.66
CA TYR A 215 -18.82 26.57 -21.29
C TYR A 215 -17.61 27.51 -21.31
N SER A 216 -17.78 28.71 -20.78
CA SER A 216 -16.70 29.67 -20.56
C SER A 216 -16.05 29.40 -19.19
N TYR A 217 -14.75 29.20 -19.21
CA TYR A 217 -13.91 28.96 -18.04
C TYR A 217 -12.96 30.13 -17.81
N GLU A 218 -12.77 30.51 -16.55
CA GLU A 218 -11.73 31.44 -16.14
C GLU A 218 -10.49 30.63 -15.77
N PHE A 219 -9.44 30.77 -16.57
CA PHE A 219 -8.13 30.15 -16.38
C PHE A 219 -7.20 31.20 -15.77
N THR A 220 -6.93 31.08 -14.48
CA THR A 220 -5.97 31.93 -13.77
C THR A 220 -4.59 31.27 -13.82
N ILE A 221 -3.56 32.04 -14.18
CA ILE A 221 -2.16 31.60 -14.15
C ILE A 221 -1.29 32.64 -13.47
N LYS A 222 -0.42 32.20 -12.56
CA LYS A 222 0.46 33.06 -11.76
C LYS A 222 1.84 32.42 -11.58
N LEU A 223 2.93 33.19 -11.70
CA LEU A 223 4.29 32.74 -11.40
C LEU A 223 4.45 32.55 -9.88
N VAL A 224 5.08 31.44 -9.47
CA VAL A 224 5.28 31.10 -8.05
C VAL A 224 6.75 30.80 -7.73
N LYS A 225 7.51 30.13 -8.60
CA LYS A 225 8.93 29.81 -8.37
C LYS A 225 9.78 29.89 -9.63
N MET A 226 11.05 30.24 -9.40
CA MET A 226 12.15 30.18 -10.36
C MET A 226 13.10 29.05 -9.95
N LEU A 227 13.15 27.99 -10.76
CA LEU A 227 13.85 26.74 -10.49
C LEU A 227 15.18 26.68 -11.25
N GLU A 228 16.19 27.34 -10.69
CA GLU A 228 17.55 27.45 -11.25
C GLU A 228 18.27 26.08 -11.26
N LEU A 229 18.65 25.58 -12.44
CA LEU A 229 19.22 24.22 -12.58
C LEU A 229 20.61 24.07 -11.93
N ARG A 230 21.35 25.15 -11.74
CA ARG A 230 22.61 25.21 -10.97
C ARG A 230 22.51 24.63 -9.55
N LYS A 231 21.32 24.59 -8.96
CA LYS A 231 21.07 23.95 -7.65
C LYS A 231 21.04 22.41 -7.73
N LEU A 232 20.68 21.85 -8.89
CA LEU A 232 20.85 20.43 -9.17
C LEU A 232 22.32 20.10 -9.43
N GLU A 233 23.03 20.95 -10.17
CA GLU A 233 24.48 20.79 -10.39
C GLU A 233 25.26 20.81 -9.07
N ALA A 234 25.00 21.81 -8.22
CA ALA A 234 25.56 21.89 -6.87
C ALA A 234 25.22 20.68 -5.99
N TYR A 235 24.08 20.02 -6.20
CA TYR A 235 23.72 18.80 -5.48
C TYR A 235 24.50 17.59 -5.99
N LEU A 236 24.59 17.40 -7.32
CA LEU A 236 25.35 16.32 -7.93
C LEU A 236 26.84 16.42 -7.56
N THR A 237 27.44 17.61 -7.62
CA THR A 237 28.83 17.85 -7.19
C THR A 237 29.05 17.79 -5.67
N GLY A 238 27.99 17.72 -4.87
CA GLY A 238 28.06 17.63 -3.39
C GLY A 238 28.29 18.96 -2.66
N SER A 239 28.28 20.07 -3.39
CA SER A 239 28.30 21.44 -2.84
C SER A 239 27.01 21.79 -2.06
N LEU A 240 25.89 21.14 -2.39
CA LEU A 240 24.59 21.27 -1.73
C LEU A 240 24.16 19.92 -1.15
N GLN A 241 23.92 19.84 0.17
CA GLN A 241 23.52 18.59 0.83
C GLN A 241 22.02 18.27 0.70
N SER A 242 21.16 19.28 0.51
CA SER A 242 19.71 19.10 0.45
C SER A 242 19.25 18.76 -0.97
N VAL A 243 18.57 17.62 -1.15
CA VAL A 243 18.00 17.19 -2.43
C VAL A 243 17.09 18.29 -3.02
N PRO A 244 17.33 18.80 -4.24
CA PRO A 244 16.50 19.82 -4.88
C PRO A 244 15.23 19.19 -5.48
N ARG A 245 14.35 18.70 -4.60
CA ARG A 245 13.16 17.89 -4.94
C ARG A 245 12.25 18.57 -5.97
N GLU A 246 12.08 19.89 -5.89
CA GLU A 246 11.19 20.66 -6.76
C GLU A 246 11.72 20.77 -8.20
N ILE A 247 13.05 20.89 -8.36
CA ILE A 247 13.71 20.88 -9.67
C ILE A 247 13.57 19.50 -10.31
N LEU A 248 13.88 18.44 -9.56
CA LEU A 248 13.74 17.06 -10.01
C LEU A 248 12.30 16.72 -10.40
N GLN A 249 11.29 17.22 -9.65
CA GLN A 249 9.87 17.05 -9.98
C GLN A 249 9.47 17.80 -11.25
N GLY A 250 9.95 19.05 -11.43
CA GLY A 250 9.69 19.83 -12.65
C GLY A 250 10.29 19.15 -13.90
N MET A 251 11.56 18.75 -13.84
CA MET A 251 12.22 18.04 -14.94
C MET A 251 11.59 16.67 -15.23
N ASP A 252 11.22 15.90 -14.19
CA ASP A 252 10.55 14.60 -14.35
C ASP A 252 9.15 14.73 -14.97
N LEU A 253 8.45 15.84 -14.74
CA LEU A 253 7.20 16.18 -15.42
C LEU A 253 7.44 16.60 -16.88
N VAL A 254 8.49 17.37 -17.19
CA VAL A 254 8.88 17.72 -18.57
C VAL A 254 9.15 16.45 -19.40
N MET A 255 9.90 15.49 -18.85
CA MET A 255 10.14 14.19 -19.50
C MET A 255 8.86 13.35 -19.70
N LYS A 256 7.81 13.61 -18.91
CA LYS A 256 6.52 12.91 -19.00
C LYS A 256 5.55 13.56 -19.98
N GLU A 257 5.73 14.83 -20.33
CA GLU A 257 4.71 15.61 -21.06
C GLU A 257 4.44 15.05 -22.46
N ASN A 258 5.46 14.70 -23.26
CA ASN A 258 5.25 14.14 -24.62
C ASN A 258 4.44 12.85 -24.57
N ALA A 259 4.93 11.88 -23.79
CA ALA A 259 4.29 10.59 -23.62
C ALA A 259 2.88 10.72 -23.00
N THR A 260 2.63 11.70 -22.12
CA THR A 260 1.31 11.92 -21.52
C THR A 260 0.31 12.57 -22.50
N ARG A 261 0.78 13.26 -23.55
CA ARG A 261 -0.07 13.76 -24.66
C ARG A 261 -0.45 12.65 -25.62
N GLU A 262 0.55 11.89 -26.12
CA GLU A 262 0.34 10.90 -27.18
C GLU A 262 -0.22 9.57 -26.67
N CYS A 263 0.16 9.09 -25.48
CA CYS A 263 -0.28 7.81 -24.92
C CYS A 263 -1.44 7.94 -23.89
N MET A 264 -1.78 6.83 -23.23
CA MET A 264 -2.65 6.75 -22.04
C MET A 264 -1.80 6.69 -20.77
N GLN A 265 -2.09 7.53 -19.77
CA GLN A 265 -1.50 7.41 -18.43
C GLN A 265 -2.40 6.54 -17.52
N ILE A 266 -1.83 5.49 -16.93
CA ILE A 266 -2.53 4.48 -16.11
C ILE A 266 -1.80 4.32 -14.78
N GLY A 267 -2.07 5.25 -13.85
CA GLY A 267 -1.27 5.38 -12.62
C GLY A 267 0.14 5.88 -12.97
N PRO A 268 1.22 5.23 -12.50
CA PRO A 268 2.58 5.63 -12.83
C PRO A 268 3.04 5.15 -14.22
N CYS A 269 2.28 4.26 -14.88
CA CYS A 269 2.65 3.68 -16.17
C CYS A 269 2.04 4.46 -17.34
N ILE A 270 2.74 4.53 -18.46
CA ILE A 270 2.28 5.10 -19.73
C ILE A 270 2.14 3.96 -20.74
N HIS A 271 1.02 3.92 -21.48
CA HIS A 271 0.62 2.82 -22.36
C HIS A 271 0.14 3.37 -23.72
N ALA A 272 0.67 2.85 -24.83
CA ALA A 272 0.37 3.35 -26.17
C ALA A 272 -1.12 3.18 -26.55
N ARG A 273 -1.67 4.16 -27.28
CA ARG A 273 -3.08 4.13 -27.74
C ARG A 273 -3.35 3.14 -28.87
N LYS A 274 -2.31 2.71 -29.60
CA LYS A 274 -2.44 1.90 -30.82
C LYS A 274 -2.16 0.43 -30.50
N HIS A 275 -3.22 -0.35 -30.31
CA HIS A 275 -3.18 -1.77 -29.90
C HIS A 275 -2.55 -2.76 -30.90
N ASN A 276 -1.88 -2.30 -31.96
CA ASN A 276 -1.37 -3.15 -33.06
C ASN A 276 -0.29 -4.16 -32.62
N SER A 277 0.28 -4.02 -31.42
CA SER A 277 1.27 -4.93 -30.83
C SER A 277 0.83 -5.56 -29.49
N ASP A 278 -0.38 -5.26 -29.03
CA ASP A 278 -0.93 -5.79 -27.76
C ASP A 278 -1.42 -7.25 -27.92
N VAL A 279 -1.32 -8.05 -26.87
CA VAL A 279 -1.69 -9.48 -26.91
C VAL A 279 -3.12 -9.66 -26.41
N ASP A 280 -4.00 -10.24 -27.23
CA ASP A 280 -5.37 -10.57 -26.81
C ASP A 280 -5.37 -11.63 -25.70
N LEU A 281 -6.10 -11.37 -24.63
CA LEU A 281 -6.30 -12.29 -23.51
C LEU A 281 -7.66 -13.00 -23.57
N GLY A 282 -8.49 -12.67 -24.55
CA GLY A 282 -9.88 -13.10 -24.66
C GLY A 282 -10.82 -12.25 -23.79
N GLY A 283 -12.13 -12.47 -23.96
CA GLY A 283 -13.14 -11.86 -23.10
C GLY A 283 -13.20 -10.34 -23.14
N GLY A 284 -12.86 -9.69 -24.27
CA GLY A 284 -12.80 -8.24 -24.36
C GLY A 284 -11.60 -7.60 -23.64
N ILE A 285 -10.54 -8.37 -23.34
CA ILE A 285 -9.38 -7.92 -22.56
C ILE A 285 -8.07 -8.15 -23.35
N ILE A 286 -7.15 -7.20 -23.26
CA ILE A 286 -5.81 -7.24 -23.87
C ILE A 286 -4.71 -7.06 -22.80
N ALA A 287 -3.55 -7.68 -23.00
CA ALA A 287 -2.33 -7.39 -22.28
C ALA A 287 -1.62 -6.21 -22.96
N SER A 288 -1.94 -4.99 -22.49
CA SER A 288 -1.39 -3.77 -23.04
C SER A 288 0.04 -3.52 -22.59
N LYS A 289 0.91 -3.22 -23.55
CA LYS A 289 2.32 -2.88 -23.35
C LYS A 289 2.49 -1.37 -23.10
N GLY A 290 3.58 -1.01 -22.43
CA GLY A 290 3.87 0.36 -22.02
C GLY A 290 5.14 0.43 -21.18
N PHE A 291 5.37 1.57 -20.54
CA PHE A 291 6.57 1.83 -19.74
C PHE A 291 6.27 2.60 -18.46
N GLN A 292 7.25 2.62 -17.57
CA GLN A 292 7.37 3.60 -16.50
C GLN A 292 8.78 4.18 -16.58
N HIS A 293 8.92 5.48 -16.39
CA HIS A 293 10.23 6.13 -16.23
C HIS A 293 10.26 7.08 -15.04
N THR A 294 11.47 7.42 -14.60
CA THR A 294 11.74 8.46 -13.60
C THR A 294 13.12 9.05 -13.85
N LEU A 295 13.30 10.33 -13.59
CA LEU A 295 14.64 10.87 -13.38
C LEU A 295 15.25 10.34 -12.07
N LYS A 296 16.58 10.21 -12.03
CA LYS A 296 17.40 9.89 -10.87
C LYS A 296 18.69 10.72 -10.85
N PRO A 297 19.08 11.35 -9.73
CA PRO A 297 20.45 11.79 -9.53
C PRO A 297 21.35 10.58 -9.26
N THR A 298 22.49 10.50 -9.94
CA THR A 298 23.47 9.42 -9.79
C THR A 298 24.91 9.94 -9.87
N SER A 299 25.89 9.16 -9.43
CA SER A 299 27.31 9.58 -9.43
C SER A 299 27.89 9.93 -10.81
N GLN A 300 27.31 9.46 -11.92
CA GLN A 300 27.68 9.91 -13.27
C GLN A 300 27.04 11.26 -13.67
N GLY A 301 25.99 11.70 -12.97
CA GLY A 301 25.13 12.82 -13.33
C GLY A 301 23.64 12.49 -13.21
N LEU A 302 22.79 13.27 -13.89
CA LEU A 302 21.35 13.01 -13.99
C LEU A 302 21.07 11.91 -15.03
N VAL A 303 20.20 10.95 -14.70
CA VAL A 303 19.81 9.88 -15.63
C VAL A 303 18.28 9.66 -15.66
N LEU A 304 17.76 9.29 -16.82
CA LEU A 304 16.41 8.80 -17.01
C LEU A 304 16.42 7.27 -16.88
N CYS A 305 15.81 6.73 -15.83
CA CYS A 305 15.60 5.29 -15.68
C CYS A 305 14.28 4.90 -16.37
N VAL A 306 14.29 3.87 -17.23
CA VAL A 306 13.11 3.44 -18.02
C VAL A 306 12.92 1.92 -17.93
N ASP A 307 11.73 1.42 -17.57
CA ASP A 307 11.41 -0.02 -17.55
C ASP A 307 10.02 -0.33 -18.12
N TYR A 308 9.88 -1.45 -18.83
CA TYR A 308 8.61 -1.80 -19.47
C TYR A 308 7.57 -2.37 -18.48
N SER A 309 6.30 -2.05 -18.74
CA SER A 309 5.10 -2.41 -18.00
C SER A 309 4.13 -3.20 -18.88
N VAL A 310 3.41 -4.17 -18.30
CA VAL A 310 2.27 -4.85 -18.96
C VAL A 310 1.08 -4.95 -18.01
N LEU A 311 -0.07 -4.44 -18.47
CA LEU A 311 -1.32 -4.38 -17.72
C LEU A 311 -2.47 -4.99 -18.54
N PRO A 312 -3.39 -5.75 -17.92
CA PRO A 312 -4.62 -6.16 -18.57
C PRO A 312 -5.58 -4.96 -18.62
N ILE A 313 -6.06 -4.62 -19.81
CA ILE A 313 -6.96 -3.50 -20.07
C ILE A 313 -8.16 -4.03 -20.88
N ARG A 314 -9.36 -3.51 -20.65
CA ARG A 314 -10.51 -3.80 -21.53
C ARG A 314 -10.30 -3.13 -22.88
N LYS A 315 -10.59 -3.84 -23.97
CA LYS A 315 -10.56 -3.29 -25.34
C LYS A 315 -11.50 -2.07 -25.44
N GLN A 316 -11.11 -1.06 -26.23
CA GLN A 316 -12.06 -0.07 -26.73
C GLN A 316 -12.90 -0.73 -27.83
N ILE A 317 -14.12 -1.15 -27.48
CA ILE A 317 -15.09 -1.80 -28.37
C ILE A 317 -16.53 -1.42 -27.97
N PRO A 318 -17.51 -1.57 -28.88
CA PRO A 318 -18.93 -1.41 -28.57
C PRO A 318 -19.37 -2.27 -27.39
N VAL A 319 -20.26 -1.75 -26.54
CA VAL A 319 -20.68 -2.45 -25.29
C VAL A 319 -21.32 -3.81 -25.57
N LEU A 320 -22.09 -3.95 -26.66
CA LEU A 320 -22.66 -5.25 -27.06
C LEU A 320 -21.56 -6.27 -27.44
N GLN A 321 -20.54 -5.85 -28.20
CA GLN A 321 -19.40 -6.71 -28.55
C GLN A 321 -18.61 -7.11 -27.30
N PHE A 322 -18.41 -6.20 -26.34
CA PHE A 322 -17.77 -6.54 -25.07
C PHE A 322 -18.56 -7.61 -24.30
N ILE A 323 -19.89 -7.53 -24.26
CA ILE A 323 -20.71 -8.57 -23.62
C ILE A 323 -20.64 -9.90 -24.40
N GLU A 324 -20.66 -9.86 -25.74
CA GLU A 324 -20.51 -11.04 -26.59
C GLU A 324 -19.16 -11.74 -26.35
N GLU A 325 -18.04 -11.00 -26.32
CA GLU A 325 -16.73 -11.55 -26.00
C GLU A 325 -16.63 -12.02 -24.53
N HIS A 326 -17.10 -11.22 -23.56
CA HIS A 326 -16.83 -11.43 -22.13
C HIS A 326 -17.77 -12.46 -21.46
N LEU A 327 -19.02 -12.56 -21.91
CA LEU A 327 -20.03 -13.44 -21.32
C LEU A 327 -20.54 -14.53 -22.28
N ASN A 328 -20.07 -14.53 -23.54
CA ASN A 328 -20.51 -15.48 -24.59
C ASN A 328 -22.04 -15.44 -24.84
N ILE A 329 -22.66 -14.27 -24.67
CA ILE A 329 -24.10 -14.03 -24.88
C ILE A 329 -24.30 -13.44 -26.27
N ASN A 330 -24.80 -14.23 -27.23
CA ASN A 330 -25.07 -13.78 -28.59
C ASN A 330 -26.42 -13.03 -28.68
N PHE A 331 -26.42 -11.78 -29.17
CA PHE A 331 -27.62 -10.96 -29.29
C PHE A 331 -28.39 -11.10 -30.60
N THR A 332 -27.79 -11.69 -31.65
CA THR A 332 -28.38 -11.75 -33.00
C THR A 332 -29.65 -12.60 -33.11
N THR A 333 -29.88 -13.50 -32.16
CA THR A 333 -30.96 -14.51 -32.20
C THR A 333 -31.96 -14.39 -31.03
N ARG A 334 -31.85 -13.37 -30.17
CA ARG A 334 -32.59 -13.32 -28.90
C ARG A 334 -33.35 -12.02 -28.67
N SER A 335 -34.57 -12.17 -28.15
CA SER A 335 -35.54 -11.09 -27.93
C SER A 335 -35.84 -10.79 -26.46
N ASN A 336 -35.14 -11.41 -25.49
CA ASN A 336 -35.15 -11.02 -24.08
C ASN A 336 -33.91 -11.57 -23.34
N LEU A 337 -33.60 -11.04 -22.16
CA LEU A 337 -32.53 -11.51 -21.28
C LEU A 337 -33.09 -12.31 -20.09
N GLY A 338 -32.43 -13.41 -19.75
CA GLY A 338 -32.71 -14.16 -18.53
C GLY A 338 -32.34 -13.36 -17.26
N GLY A 339 -33.02 -13.65 -16.15
CA GLY A 339 -32.76 -13.02 -14.85
C GLY A 339 -31.38 -13.32 -14.24
N TRP A 340 -30.60 -14.22 -14.82
CA TRP A 340 -29.18 -14.42 -14.53
C TRP A 340 -28.30 -13.60 -15.50
N GLU A 341 -28.58 -13.67 -16.81
CA GLU A 341 -27.87 -12.95 -17.89
C GLU A 341 -27.83 -11.45 -17.60
N ARG A 342 -28.98 -10.87 -17.24
CA ARG A 342 -29.07 -9.46 -16.83
C ARG A 342 -28.11 -9.14 -15.67
N ARG A 343 -28.07 -9.98 -14.63
CA ARG A 343 -27.19 -9.77 -13.47
C ARG A 343 -25.71 -9.92 -13.83
N SER A 344 -25.36 -10.86 -14.71
CA SER A 344 -23.99 -11.00 -15.22
C SER A 344 -23.55 -9.79 -16.03
N ILE A 345 -24.41 -9.26 -16.92
CA ILE A 345 -24.14 -8.05 -17.71
C ILE A 345 -24.01 -6.83 -16.79
N GLU A 346 -24.94 -6.67 -15.83
CA GLU A 346 -24.93 -5.56 -14.87
C GLU A 346 -23.65 -5.59 -14.01
N ASN A 347 -23.22 -6.76 -13.54
CA ASN A 347 -21.95 -6.94 -12.80
C ASN A 347 -20.70 -6.70 -13.66
N ALA A 348 -20.73 -7.05 -14.95
CA ALA A 348 -19.59 -6.87 -15.85
C ALA A 348 -19.39 -5.41 -16.28
N LEU A 349 -20.48 -4.63 -16.34
CA LEU A 349 -20.49 -3.24 -16.83
C LEU A 349 -20.51 -2.17 -15.73
N LYS A 350 -21.06 -2.45 -14.55
CA LYS A 350 -21.25 -1.44 -13.51
C LYS A 350 -19.92 -0.81 -13.07
N GLY A 351 -19.91 0.51 -13.02
CA GLY A 351 -18.75 1.34 -12.68
C GLY A 351 -17.80 1.61 -13.85
N LEU A 352 -17.93 0.93 -15.00
CA LEU A 352 -17.15 1.23 -16.20
C LEU A 352 -17.55 2.57 -16.83
N LYS A 353 -16.66 3.10 -17.67
CA LYS A 353 -16.85 4.33 -18.43
C LYS A 353 -17.07 4.04 -19.91
N VAL A 354 -17.96 4.81 -20.52
CA VAL A 354 -18.31 4.70 -21.95
C VAL A 354 -18.42 6.08 -22.60
N THR A 355 -18.17 6.13 -23.91
CA THR A 355 -18.62 7.23 -24.78
C THR A 355 -19.91 6.81 -25.52
N VAL A 356 -20.58 7.75 -26.18
CA VAL A 356 -21.84 7.49 -26.90
C VAL A 356 -21.71 7.81 -28.39
N THR A 357 -22.19 6.88 -29.24
CA THR A 357 -22.01 6.92 -30.71
C THR A 357 -23.21 7.49 -31.48
N HIS A 358 -24.31 7.82 -30.77
CA HIS A 358 -25.51 8.40 -31.38
C HIS A 358 -25.37 9.90 -31.72
N ARG A 359 -24.34 10.60 -31.21
CA ARG A 359 -24.05 12.02 -31.43
C ARG A 359 -22.55 12.30 -31.31
N LYS A 360 -22.05 13.39 -31.90
CA LYS A 360 -20.63 13.77 -31.73
C LYS A 360 -20.39 14.40 -30.35
N THR A 361 -19.67 13.71 -29.47
CA THR A 361 -19.22 14.26 -28.18
C THR A 361 -17.94 13.57 -27.69
N LYS A 362 -17.15 14.28 -26.87
CA LYS A 362 -16.02 13.71 -26.10
C LYS A 362 -16.41 13.40 -24.65
N GLN A 363 -17.70 13.49 -24.29
CA GLN A 363 -18.16 13.28 -22.91
C GLN A 363 -18.15 11.80 -22.53
N HIS A 364 -17.47 11.47 -21.43
CA HIS A 364 -17.47 10.13 -20.83
C HIS A 364 -18.57 9.99 -19.78
N TYR A 365 -19.32 8.90 -19.83
CA TYR A 365 -20.38 8.54 -18.86
C TYR A 365 -19.91 7.34 -18.02
N ARG A 366 -20.37 7.25 -16.77
CA ARG A 366 -20.18 6.07 -15.93
C ARG A 366 -21.48 5.26 -15.92
N ILE A 367 -21.36 3.95 -16.04
CA ILE A 367 -22.49 3.01 -15.94
C ILE A 367 -22.80 2.80 -14.45
N GLU A 368 -23.96 3.25 -13.98
CA GLU A 368 -24.42 3.01 -12.61
C GLU A 368 -25.23 1.70 -12.50
N GLY A 369 -25.80 1.22 -13.61
CA GLY A 369 -26.52 -0.05 -13.72
C GLY A 369 -27.21 -0.23 -15.07
N LEU A 370 -28.21 -1.13 -15.12
CA LEU A 370 -29.09 -1.35 -16.26
C LEU A 370 -30.52 -0.89 -15.94
N THR A 371 -31.23 -0.29 -16.88
CA THR A 371 -32.62 0.16 -16.65
C THR A 371 -33.54 -1.00 -16.24
N ARG A 372 -34.47 -0.77 -15.30
CA ARG A 372 -35.40 -1.82 -14.83
C ARG A 372 -36.31 -2.36 -15.94
N GLN A 373 -36.70 -1.51 -16.88
CA GLN A 373 -37.51 -1.83 -18.05
C GLN A 373 -36.63 -2.08 -19.29
N ILE A 374 -37.17 -2.81 -20.27
CA ILE A 374 -36.58 -2.96 -21.61
C ILE A 374 -36.74 -1.66 -22.42
N THR A 375 -35.85 -1.44 -23.38
CA THR A 375 -35.78 -0.17 -24.15
C THR A 375 -37.10 0.20 -24.83
N LYS A 376 -37.88 -0.77 -25.31
CA LYS A 376 -39.20 -0.55 -25.92
C LYS A 376 -40.20 0.18 -25.00
N ASP A 377 -40.15 -0.11 -23.70
CA ASP A 377 -41.21 0.28 -22.76
C ASP A 377 -40.85 1.54 -21.97
N ILE A 378 -39.58 1.96 -22.01
CA ILE A 378 -39.07 3.17 -21.35
C ILE A 378 -39.76 4.42 -21.93
N ARG A 379 -40.43 5.16 -21.03
CA ARG A 379 -41.03 6.47 -21.28
C ARG A 379 -40.49 7.50 -20.29
N PHE A 380 -40.37 8.75 -20.73
CA PHE A 380 -39.97 9.86 -19.87
C PHE A 380 -40.66 11.17 -20.29
N VAL A 381 -40.61 12.17 -19.40
CA VAL A 381 -41.11 13.52 -19.68
C VAL A 381 -39.98 14.34 -20.31
N LEU A 382 -40.29 15.09 -21.37
CA LEU A 382 -39.38 16.06 -21.97
C LEU A 382 -39.77 17.45 -21.48
N GLU A 383 -38.96 18.00 -20.57
CA GLU A 383 -38.99 19.42 -20.22
C GLU A 383 -38.41 20.24 -21.38
N ASP A 384 -39.09 21.32 -21.75
CA ASP A 384 -38.67 22.18 -22.85
C ASP A 384 -37.68 23.26 -22.38
N CYS A 385 -36.95 23.89 -23.30
CA CYS A 385 -35.85 24.82 -22.98
C CYS A 385 -36.29 26.09 -22.22
N ALA A 386 -37.60 26.31 -22.10
CA ALA A 386 -38.22 27.40 -21.34
C ALA A 386 -38.86 26.95 -20.00
N GLY A 387 -38.54 25.74 -19.51
CA GLY A 387 -39.06 25.21 -18.24
C GLY A 387 -40.55 24.86 -18.23
N ARG A 388 -41.21 24.91 -19.40
CA ARG A 388 -42.62 24.52 -19.56
C ARG A 388 -42.68 23.05 -19.96
N SER A 389 -43.20 22.20 -19.08
CA SER A 389 -43.58 20.83 -19.46
C SER A 389 -44.60 20.87 -20.59
N ARG A 390 -44.28 20.29 -21.75
CA ARG A 390 -45.24 20.13 -22.84
C ARG A 390 -46.41 19.27 -22.35
N SER A 391 -47.63 19.77 -22.48
CA SER A 391 -48.85 19.05 -22.09
C SER A 391 -49.12 17.87 -23.03
N ARG A 392 -48.40 16.78 -22.80
CA ARG A 392 -48.75 15.41 -23.18
C ARG A 392 -48.75 14.57 -21.91
N SER A 393 -49.94 14.22 -21.45
CA SER A 393 -50.17 13.36 -20.28
C SER A 393 -49.59 11.94 -20.44
N THR A 394 -49.13 11.60 -21.65
CA THR A 394 -48.42 10.37 -21.99
C THR A 394 -46.95 10.65 -22.30
N GLY A 395 -46.05 10.12 -21.48
CA GLY A 395 -44.61 10.28 -21.62
C GLY A 395 -44.06 9.75 -22.95
N VAL A 396 -43.04 10.43 -23.47
CA VAL A 396 -42.41 10.12 -24.77
C VAL A 396 -41.58 8.85 -24.64
N GLY A 397 -41.75 7.93 -25.59
CA GLY A 397 -40.97 6.68 -25.65
C GLY A 397 -39.54 6.94 -26.12
N ILE A 398 -38.57 6.22 -25.53
CA ILE A 398 -37.16 6.37 -25.92
C ILE A 398 -36.90 5.97 -27.39
N LEU A 399 -37.68 5.03 -27.93
CA LEU A 399 -37.65 4.66 -29.35
C LEU A 399 -37.99 5.86 -30.26
N ASP A 400 -39.05 6.59 -29.92
CA ASP A 400 -39.48 7.76 -30.66
C ASP A 400 -38.47 8.90 -30.52
N TYR A 401 -37.97 9.14 -29.31
CA TYR A 401 -36.97 10.18 -29.05
C TYR A 401 -35.68 10.00 -29.86
N PHE A 402 -35.10 8.79 -29.90
CA PHE A 402 -33.87 8.54 -30.67
C PHE A 402 -34.08 8.64 -32.18
N ARG A 403 -35.23 8.17 -32.69
CA ARG A 403 -35.63 8.31 -34.10
C ARG A 403 -35.84 9.78 -34.46
N ASP A 404 -36.59 10.52 -33.66
CA ASP A 404 -37.06 11.86 -34.01
C ASP A 404 -35.97 12.92 -33.80
N LYS A 405 -35.17 12.82 -32.73
CA LYS A 405 -34.09 13.78 -32.40
C LYS A 405 -32.75 13.45 -33.07
N TYR A 406 -32.30 12.20 -33.01
CA TYR A 406 -30.97 11.80 -33.50
C TYR A 406 -30.97 11.08 -34.86
N LYS A 407 -32.15 10.83 -35.44
CA LYS A 407 -32.32 10.05 -36.67
C LYS A 407 -31.68 8.66 -36.59
N LYS A 408 -31.72 8.05 -35.40
CA LYS A 408 -31.23 6.69 -35.13
C LYS A 408 -32.39 5.76 -34.82
N GLU A 409 -32.56 4.70 -35.58
CA GLU A 409 -33.43 3.59 -35.16
C GLU A 409 -32.65 2.63 -34.25
N ILE A 410 -33.26 2.31 -33.11
CA ILE A 410 -32.79 1.32 -32.13
C ILE A 410 -33.12 -0.07 -32.65
N LYS A 411 -32.13 -0.95 -32.84
CA LYS A 411 -32.35 -2.34 -33.26
C LYS A 411 -32.71 -3.23 -32.07
N TYR A 412 -32.00 -3.08 -30.95
CA TYR A 412 -32.09 -4.00 -29.81
C TYR A 412 -33.20 -3.60 -28.82
N LYS A 413 -34.41 -3.40 -29.36
CA LYS A 413 -35.60 -2.82 -28.69
C LYS A 413 -35.98 -3.55 -27.38
N TYR A 414 -35.60 -4.82 -27.22
CA TYR A 414 -35.91 -5.65 -26.05
C TYR A 414 -34.77 -5.78 -25.01
N LEU A 415 -33.58 -5.23 -25.25
CA LEU A 415 -32.55 -5.13 -24.21
C LEU A 415 -32.84 -3.94 -23.29
N PRO A 416 -32.40 -3.94 -22.01
CA PRO A 416 -32.41 -2.73 -21.20
C PRO A 416 -31.39 -1.70 -21.72
N CYS A 417 -31.59 -0.43 -21.38
CA CYS A 417 -30.59 0.61 -21.60
C CYS A 417 -29.51 0.56 -20.49
N LEU A 418 -28.35 1.18 -20.77
CA LEU A 418 -27.41 1.55 -19.72
C LEU A 418 -27.95 2.75 -18.95
N ASP A 419 -27.74 2.74 -17.64
CA ASP A 419 -28.11 3.85 -16.76
C ASP A 419 -26.88 4.72 -16.43
N PHE A 420 -26.96 6.01 -16.80
CA PHE A 420 -25.97 7.05 -16.51
C PHE A 420 -26.53 8.13 -15.57
N SER A 421 -27.67 7.88 -14.93
CA SER A 421 -28.40 8.87 -14.14
C SER A 421 -27.61 9.34 -12.92
N LYS A 422 -27.67 10.63 -12.61
CA LYS A 422 -26.97 11.24 -11.47
C LYS A 422 -27.87 12.28 -10.79
N ASN A 423 -27.88 12.27 -9.46
CA ASN A 423 -28.53 13.30 -8.63
C ASN A 423 -29.97 13.64 -9.10
N LYS A 424 -30.81 12.61 -9.24
CA LYS A 424 -32.20 12.63 -9.75
C LYS A 424 -32.38 12.94 -11.25
N ASN A 425 -31.35 13.39 -11.98
CA ASN A 425 -31.43 13.55 -13.44
C ASN A 425 -31.33 12.19 -14.15
N ILE A 426 -32.41 11.78 -14.79
CA ILE A 426 -32.51 10.52 -15.55
C ILE A 426 -31.71 10.64 -16.85
N ASN A 427 -30.85 9.66 -17.12
CA ASN A 427 -30.08 9.56 -18.37
C ASN A 427 -29.90 8.09 -18.77
N TYR A 428 -30.74 7.62 -19.71
CA TYR A 428 -30.72 6.24 -20.22
C TYR A 428 -30.28 6.23 -21.68
N VAL A 429 -29.36 5.34 -22.05
CA VAL A 429 -28.89 5.18 -23.43
C VAL A 429 -28.88 3.69 -23.84
N PRO A 430 -29.41 3.32 -25.02
CA PRO A 430 -29.34 1.96 -25.54
C PRO A 430 -27.89 1.45 -25.66
N MET A 431 -27.65 0.18 -25.33
CA MET A 431 -26.31 -0.41 -25.35
C MET A 431 -25.64 -0.34 -26.73
N GLU A 432 -26.43 -0.41 -27.81
CA GLU A 432 -25.93 -0.33 -29.20
C GLU A 432 -25.36 1.05 -29.58
N PHE A 433 -25.61 2.09 -28.77
CA PHE A 433 -25.06 3.44 -28.96
C PHE A 433 -23.99 3.79 -27.93
N CYS A 434 -23.36 2.78 -27.30
CA CYS A 434 -22.35 2.95 -26.25
C CYS A 434 -21.07 2.15 -26.58
N GLU A 435 -19.91 2.74 -26.29
CA GLU A 435 -18.58 2.16 -26.57
C GLU A 435 -17.69 2.33 -25.33
N LEU A 436 -16.98 1.27 -24.93
CA LEU A 436 -16.05 1.33 -23.79
C LEU A 436 -14.86 2.25 -24.11
N ILE A 437 -14.55 3.18 -23.22
CA ILE A 437 -13.36 4.03 -23.40
C ILE A 437 -12.07 3.26 -23.09
N GLU A 438 -10.97 3.73 -23.68
CA GLU A 438 -9.59 3.29 -23.48
C GLU A 438 -9.14 3.28 -21.99
N GLY A 439 -8.00 2.64 -21.70
CA GLY A 439 -7.30 2.73 -20.41
C GLY A 439 -7.97 1.99 -19.22
N GLN A 440 -9.11 1.34 -19.42
CA GLN A 440 -9.89 0.71 -18.35
C GLN A 440 -9.31 -0.64 -17.88
N ARG A 441 -8.29 -0.57 -17.01
CA ARG A 441 -7.63 -1.71 -16.36
C ARG A 441 -8.60 -2.77 -15.82
N TYR A 442 -8.33 -4.03 -16.13
CA TYR A 442 -9.04 -5.20 -15.60
C TYR A 442 -8.32 -5.74 -14.34
N PRO A 443 -9.02 -6.31 -13.33
CA PRO A 443 -8.37 -6.92 -12.16
C PRO A 443 -7.57 -8.17 -12.57
N LYS A 444 -6.30 -8.30 -12.13
CA LYS A 444 -5.46 -9.47 -12.48
C LYS A 444 -5.97 -10.76 -11.82
N GLU A 445 -6.74 -10.60 -10.76
CA GLU A 445 -7.31 -11.62 -9.88
C GLU A 445 -8.59 -12.25 -10.46
N MET A 446 -9.26 -11.54 -11.38
CA MET A 446 -10.48 -11.97 -12.07
C MET A 446 -10.21 -12.59 -13.45
N LEU A 447 -8.94 -12.65 -13.88
CA LEU A 447 -8.55 -13.27 -15.15
C LEU A 447 -8.66 -14.80 -15.08
N GLU A 448 -9.17 -15.40 -16.14
CA GLU A 448 -9.11 -16.86 -16.30
C GLU A 448 -7.67 -17.38 -16.30
N ARG A 449 -7.50 -18.65 -15.91
CA ARG A 449 -6.18 -19.29 -15.74
C ARG A 449 -5.26 -19.16 -16.95
N ASN A 450 -5.81 -19.23 -18.17
CA ASN A 450 -5.03 -19.12 -19.40
C ASN A 450 -4.63 -17.66 -19.67
N ALA A 451 -5.58 -16.73 -19.63
CA ALA A 451 -5.34 -15.29 -19.74
C ALA A 451 -4.32 -14.77 -18.72
N ALA A 452 -4.45 -15.19 -17.45
CA ALA A 452 -3.51 -14.88 -16.38
C ALA A 452 -2.09 -15.42 -16.64
N GLN A 453 -1.95 -16.59 -17.28
CA GLN A 453 -0.66 -17.16 -17.65
C GLN A 453 -0.05 -16.48 -18.88
N THR A 454 -0.84 -16.11 -19.89
CA THR A 454 -0.38 -15.33 -21.05
C THR A 454 0.11 -13.94 -20.62
N LEU A 455 -0.68 -13.21 -19.82
CA LEU A 455 -0.28 -11.94 -19.22
C LEU A 455 1.02 -12.08 -18.41
N LYS A 456 1.15 -13.16 -17.63
CA LYS A 456 2.34 -13.44 -16.83
C LYS A 456 3.58 -13.70 -17.71
N ASN A 457 3.44 -14.35 -18.86
CA ASN A 457 4.55 -14.56 -19.80
C ASN A 457 5.07 -13.23 -20.35
N GLU A 458 4.19 -12.35 -20.83
CA GLU A 458 4.59 -11.01 -21.30
C GLU A 458 5.17 -10.13 -20.17
N CYS A 459 4.70 -10.29 -18.92
CA CYS A 459 5.31 -9.65 -17.74
C CYS A 459 6.72 -10.18 -17.38
N LEU A 460 7.13 -11.35 -17.91
CA LEU A 460 8.37 -12.06 -17.57
C LEU A 460 9.29 -12.20 -18.80
N ALA A 461 9.46 -11.14 -19.59
CA ALA A 461 10.42 -11.15 -20.69
C ALA A 461 11.85 -11.36 -20.17
N GLU A 462 12.58 -12.18 -20.91
CA GLU A 462 14.00 -12.49 -20.68
C GLU A 462 14.87 -11.26 -20.97
N PRO A 463 16.08 -11.16 -20.37
CA PRO A 463 16.91 -9.95 -20.38
C PRO A 463 17.14 -9.36 -21.77
N LYS A 464 17.49 -10.17 -22.78
CA LYS A 464 17.74 -9.71 -24.16
C LYS A 464 16.49 -9.05 -24.78
N ARG A 465 15.30 -9.66 -24.63
CA ARG A 465 14.02 -9.10 -25.09
C ARG A 465 13.57 -7.89 -24.25
N ARG A 466 13.82 -7.89 -22.94
CA ARG A 466 13.54 -6.74 -22.05
C ARG A 466 14.39 -5.52 -22.42
N MET A 467 15.68 -5.72 -22.67
CA MET A 467 16.62 -4.69 -23.10
C MET A 467 16.20 -4.07 -24.42
N GLN A 468 15.93 -4.89 -25.44
CA GLN A 468 15.41 -4.46 -26.75
C GLN A 468 14.17 -3.58 -26.61
N VAL A 469 13.12 -4.08 -25.95
CA VAL A 469 11.86 -3.32 -25.76
C VAL A 469 12.06 -1.99 -25.04
N ILE A 470 13.02 -1.87 -24.10
CA ILE A 470 13.32 -0.60 -23.43
C ILE A 470 14.06 0.37 -24.38
N CYS A 471 15.02 -0.13 -25.17
CA CYS A 471 15.72 0.67 -26.19
C CYS A 471 14.78 1.15 -27.30
N ASP A 472 13.82 0.32 -27.71
CA ASP A 472 12.78 0.66 -28.69
C ASP A 472 11.91 1.80 -28.13
N ILE A 473 11.37 1.64 -26.92
CA ILE A 473 10.52 2.62 -26.23
C ILE A 473 11.20 3.99 -26.05
N VAL A 474 12.50 4.04 -25.79
CA VAL A 474 13.25 5.30 -25.68
C VAL A 474 13.36 6.04 -27.02
N LYS A 475 13.25 5.32 -28.14
CA LYS A 475 13.38 5.82 -29.52
C LYS A 475 12.03 5.98 -30.25
N GLU A 476 10.93 5.51 -29.65
CA GLU A 476 9.57 5.72 -30.15
C GLU A 476 9.13 7.19 -30.04
N ARG A 477 8.36 7.67 -31.03
CA ARG A 477 7.90 9.08 -31.10
C ARG A 477 7.00 9.47 -29.92
N ASP A 478 6.18 8.53 -29.45
CA ASP A 478 5.33 8.66 -28.25
C ASP A 478 6.02 8.18 -26.96
N GLY A 479 7.32 7.86 -27.05
CA GLY A 479 8.21 7.59 -25.94
C GLY A 479 8.68 8.85 -25.18
N PRO A 480 9.56 8.68 -24.17
CA PRO A 480 10.00 9.78 -23.29
C PRO A 480 10.88 10.83 -23.97
N CYS A 481 11.62 10.45 -25.02
CA CYS A 481 12.54 11.37 -25.73
C CYS A 481 11.92 11.94 -27.01
N GLY A 482 10.65 11.65 -27.28
CA GLY A 482 9.95 12.11 -28.49
C GLY A 482 9.38 13.52 -28.39
N GLY A 483 8.94 14.05 -29.54
CA GLY A 483 8.17 15.30 -29.62
C GLY A 483 8.93 16.58 -29.26
N ASN A 484 10.26 16.51 -29.11
CA ASN A 484 11.17 17.64 -28.90
C ASN A 484 10.88 18.47 -27.63
N ILE A 485 10.02 18.00 -26.71
CA ILE A 485 9.65 18.78 -25.52
C ILE A 485 10.84 18.94 -24.56
N ALA A 486 11.64 17.89 -24.36
CA ALA A 486 12.87 17.99 -23.57
C ALA A 486 13.87 18.98 -24.21
N GLU A 487 14.06 18.92 -25.53
CA GLU A 487 14.97 19.80 -26.28
C GLU A 487 14.57 21.28 -26.15
N ASN A 488 13.27 21.58 -26.12
CA ASN A 488 12.74 22.94 -25.89
C ASN A 488 12.97 23.47 -24.46
N PHE A 489 13.48 22.65 -23.55
CA PHE A 489 13.98 23.04 -22.21
C PHE A 489 15.51 22.93 -22.12
N GLU A 490 16.21 22.78 -23.26
CA GLU A 490 17.64 22.43 -23.37
C GLU A 490 18.04 21.14 -22.63
N ILE A 491 17.09 20.22 -22.44
CA ILE A 491 17.32 18.89 -21.87
C ILE A 491 17.50 17.90 -23.02
N SER A 492 18.63 17.19 -23.05
CA SER A 492 18.94 16.15 -24.03
C SER A 492 19.21 14.81 -23.34
N VAL A 493 18.81 13.72 -23.98
CA VAL A 493 18.93 12.36 -23.42
C VAL A 493 19.72 11.47 -24.37
N LYS A 494 20.79 10.84 -23.88
CA LYS A 494 21.56 9.85 -24.62
C LYS A 494 20.71 8.59 -24.80
N THR A 495 20.51 8.12 -26.04
CA THR A 495 19.57 7.03 -26.33
C THR A 495 20.14 5.61 -26.16
N GLU A 496 21.38 5.53 -25.70
CA GLU A 496 22.08 4.30 -25.35
C GLU A 496 22.02 4.10 -23.84
N MET A 497 21.82 2.86 -23.41
CA MET A 497 21.90 2.48 -21.99
C MET A 497 23.28 2.80 -21.42
N THR A 498 23.35 3.25 -20.16
CA THR A 498 24.61 3.39 -19.43
C THR A 498 25.32 2.03 -19.39
N GLU A 499 26.56 1.98 -19.89
CA GLU A 499 27.50 0.88 -19.69
C GLU A 499 28.20 1.07 -18.34
N VAL A 500 28.23 0.04 -17.49
CA VAL A 500 28.89 0.05 -16.17
C VAL A 500 29.75 -1.19 -15.97
N VAL A 501 30.81 -1.08 -15.18
CA VAL A 501 31.61 -2.24 -14.74
C VAL A 501 31.02 -2.82 -13.46
N GLY A 502 30.32 -3.96 -13.57
CA GLY A 502 29.82 -4.71 -12.43
C GLY A 502 30.86 -5.71 -11.88
N ARG A 503 30.78 -6.02 -10.59
CA ARG A 503 31.66 -7.00 -9.91
C ARG A 503 30.86 -8.21 -9.46
N VAL A 504 31.31 -9.44 -9.75
CA VAL A 504 30.74 -10.66 -9.17
C VAL A 504 31.54 -11.01 -7.91
N ILE A 505 30.94 -10.87 -6.73
CA ILE A 505 31.59 -11.29 -5.47
C ILE A 505 31.44 -12.80 -5.23
N THR A 506 32.47 -13.41 -4.65
CA THR A 506 32.53 -14.85 -4.37
C THR A 506 31.40 -15.29 -3.44
N PRO A 507 30.69 -16.41 -3.70
CA PRO A 507 29.75 -16.98 -2.74
C PRO A 507 30.49 -17.50 -1.49
N PRO A 508 29.85 -17.48 -0.30
CA PRO A 508 30.43 -18.04 0.92
C PRO A 508 30.49 -19.56 0.85
N ASP A 509 31.42 -20.13 1.61
CA ASP A 509 31.36 -21.54 1.98
C ASP A 509 30.28 -21.78 3.04
N LEU A 510 29.63 -22.94 2.93
CA LEU A 510 28.52 -23.36 3.78
C LEU A 510 28.93 -24.51 4.70
N LYS A 511 28.34 -24.58 5.89
CA LYS A 511 28.31 -25.77 6.74
C LYS A 511 27.03 -26.55 6.45
N LEU A 512 27.20 -27.79 6.01
CA LEU A 512 26.13 -28.77 5.78
C LEU A 512 26.55 -30.10 6.41
N GLY A 513 25.59 -30.99 6.69
CA GLY A 513 25.97 -32.36 7.05
C GLY A 513 26.43 -33.15 5.82
N ASP A 514 27.42 -34.01 6.00
CA ASP A 514 27.85 -35.00 5.01
C ASP A 514 26.81 -36.15 4.86
N ALA A 515 27.16 -37.21 4.15
CA ALA A 515 26.29 -38.38 4.01
C ALA A 515 26.06 -39.15 5.33
N ASN A 516 26.89 -38.90 6.35
CA ASN A 516 26.83 -39.50 7.70
C ASN A 516 26.26 -38.53 8.76
N GLY A 517 25.81 -37.32 8.36
CA GLY A 517 25.33 -36.29 9.26
C GLY A 517 26.42 -35.48 10.00
N ARG A 518 27.70 -35.62 9.63
CA ARG A 518 28.82 -34.87 10.23
C ARG A 518 28.95 -33.49 9.57
N SER A 519 29.19 -32.46 10.37
CA SER A 519 29.41 -31.09 9.85
C SER A 519 30.60 -31.01 8.90
N ALA A 520 30.35 -30.65 7.64
CA ALA A 520 31.34 -30.54 6.58
C ALA A 520 31.24 -29.18 5.85
N ARG A 521 32.40 -28.65 5.44
CA ARG A 521 32.51 -27.51 4.52
C ARG A 521 31.92 -27.88 3.15
N PHE A 522 31.21 -26.96 2.54
CA PHE A 522 30.68 -27.08 1.18
C PHE A 522 30.78 -25.73 0.45
N THR A 523 31.60 -25.70 -0.59
CA THR A 523 31.65 -24.59 -1.55
C THR A 523 30.50 -24.71 -2.56
N PRO A 524 29.75 -23.62 -2.85
CA PRO A 524 28.78 -23.58 -3.93
C PRO A 524 29.42 -23.70 -5.33
N ASN A 525 29.82 -24.92 -5.71
CA ASN A 525 30.59 -25.22 -6.92
C ASN A 525 29.91 -24.79 -8.24
N ASN A 526 28.58 -24.60 -8.26
CA ASN A 526 27.89 -24.10 -9.44
C ASN A 526 27.92 -22.57 -9.51
N LYS A 527 29.00 -22.02 -10.09
CA LYS A 527 29.18 -20.56 -10.29
C LYS A 527 28.00 -19.87 -11.00
N TYR A 528 27.18 -20.60 -11.76
CA TYR A 528 26.14 -20.00 -12.60
C TYR A 528 24.85 -19.64 -11.84
N ASP A 529 24.46 -20.45 -10.84
CA ASP A 529 23.23 -20.23 -10.07
C ASP A 529 23.41 -20.22 -8.54
N CYS A 530 24.60 -20.58 -8.06
CA CYS A 530 24.99 -20.72 -6.66
C CYS A 530 24.01 -21.55 -5.80
N GLN A 531 23.23 -22.45 -6.42
CA GLN A 531 22.35 -23.37 -5.73
C GLN A 531 23.14 -24.56 -5.16
N TRP A 532 22.71 -25.10 -4.02
CA TRP A 532 23.27 -26.31 -3.44
C TRP A 532 22.26 -27.46 -3.41
N SER A 533 22.77 -28.69 -3.39
CA SER A 533 21.96 -29.90 -3.46
C SER A 533 22.12 -30.74 -2.20
N LEU A 534 20.98 -31.12 -1.62
CA LEU A 534 20.89 -32.09 -0.52
C LEU A 534 20.44 -33.46 -1.04
N ALA A 535 21.09 -33.92 -2.11
CA ALA A 535 20.97 -35.29 -2.61
C ALA A 535 21.77 -36.26 -1.72
N ASN A 536 23.08 -36.02 -1.62
CA ASN A 536 24.04 -36.85 -0.88
C ASN A 536 24.58 -36.10 0.36
N ARG A 537 23.76 -35.23 0.97
CA ARG A 537 24.09 -34.37 2.12
C ARG A 537 22.84 -34.16 2.98
N SER A 538 23.01 -34.06 4.30
CA SER A 538 21.94 -33.79 5.26
C SER A 538 21.81 -32.29 5.58
N VAL A 539 20.79 -31.92 6.37
CA VAL A 539 20.83 -30.64 7.11
C VAL A 539 21.97 -30.68 8.14
N LEU A 540 22.39 -29.51 8.63
CA LEU A 540 23.45 -29.38 9.62
C LEU A 540 23.03 -29.83 11.03
N GLU A 541 21.82 -29.47 11.46
CA GLU A 541 21.21 -29.94 12.71
C GLU A 541 19.76 -30.35 12.43
N GLY A 542 19.53 -31.66 12.34
CA GLY A 542 18.21 -32.27 12.16
C GLY A 542 17.51 -32.54 13.48
N LYS A 543 16.36 -31.91 13.72
CA LYS A 543 15.54 -32.16 14.91
C LYS A 543 14.80 -33.49 14.81
N GLN A 544 14.63 -34.15 15.96
CA GLN A 544 13.82 -35.34 16.11
C GLN A 544 12.33 -34.97 16.20
N VAL A 545 11.48 -35.71 15.48
CA VAL A 545 10.04 -35.50 15.38
C VAL A 545 9.33 -36.76 15.86
N GLU A 546 9.22 -36.90 17.18
CA GLU A 546 8.62 -38.03 17.89
C GLU A 546 7.09 -37.96 17.88
N ARG A 547 6.54 -36.77 18.18
CA ARG A 547 5.12 -36.54 18.41
C ARG A 547 4.59 -35.58 17.36
N TRP A 548 4.09 -36.14 16.27
CA TRP A 548 3.45 -35.41 15.19
C TRP A 548 2.20 -36.15 14.70
N ALA A 549 1.32 -35.44 14.01
CA ALA A 549 0.09 -35.98 13.46
C ALA A 549 -0.17 -35.41 12.07
N VAL A 550 -1.06 -36.07 11.33
CA VAL A 550 -1.61 -35.54 10.07
C VAL A 550 -3.05 -35.10 10.31
N LEU A 551 -3.45 -33.97 9.73
CA LEU A 551 -4.83 -33.55 9.56
C LEU A 551 -5.12 -33.58 8.06
N ASP A 552 -5.87 -34.58 7.60
CA ASP A 552 -6.31 -34.69 6.23
C ASP A 552 -7.67 -34.00 6.06
N LEU A 553 -7.69 -32.87 5.36
CA LEU A 553 -8.92 -32.15 5.02
C LEU A 553 -9.54 -32.65 3.71
N THR A 554 -8.98 -33.72 3.13
CA THR A 554 -9.32 -34.24 1.79
C THR A 554 -10.09 -35.56 1.84
N SER A 555 -10.31 -36.15 3.01
CA SER A 555 -10.90 -37.49 3.18
C SER A 555 -12.34 -37.62 2.65
N PHE A 556 -13.05 -36.50 2.51
CA PHE A 556 -14.41 -36.41 1.94
C PHE A 556 -14.43 -35.80 0.53
N ASP A 557 -13.28 -35.50 -0.05
CA ASP A 557 -13.12 -34.88 -1.36
C ASP A 557 -12.95 -35.95 -2.47
N ARG A 558 -13.07 -35.54 -3.74
CA ARG A 558 -12.86 -36.46 -4.90
C ARG A 558 -11.39 -36.83 -5.16
N PHE A 559 -10.44 -36.08 -4.58
CA PHE A 559 -9.00 -36.28 -4.76
C PHE A 559 -8.34 -36.39 -3.39
N GLN A 560 -8.44 -37.58 -2.80
CA GLN A 560 -8.05 -37.88 -1.42
C GLN A 560 -6.53 -38.07 -1.29
N LEU A 561 -6.03 -37.88 -0.07
CA LEU A 561 -4.65 -38.17 0.32
C LEU A 561 -4.40 -39.68 0.36
N ASN A 562 -3.34 -40.15 -0.32
CA ASN A 562 -2.77 -41.47 -0.03
C ASN A 562 -1.84 -41.33 1.18
N ALA A 563 -2.41 -41.49 2.38
CA ALA A 563 -1.74 -41.15 3.63
C ALA A 563 -0.46 -41.96 3.85
N ASP A 564 -0.53 -43.30 3.79
CA ASP A 564 0.62 -44.17 4.06
C ASP A 564 1.78 -43.89 3.11
N ARG A 565 1.51 -43.77 1.79
CA ARG A 565 2.55 -43.44 0.81
C ARG A 565 3.17 -42.08 1.09
N PHE A 566 2.36 -41.06 1.37
CA PHE A 566 2.87 -39.72 1.67
C PHE A 566 3.72 -39.70 2.95
N ILE A 567 3.24 -40.34 4.01
CA ILE A 567 3.93 -40.47 5.30
C ILE A 567 5.27 -41.20 5.12
N GLN A 568 5.26 -42.38 4.50
CA GLN A 568 6.48 -43.16 4.24
C GLN A 568 7.49 -42.39 3.38
N GLN A 569 7.04 -41.75 2.29
CA GLN A 569 7.93 -41.03 1.37
C GLN A 569 8.48 -39.74 2.01
N LEU A 570 7.69 -39.04 2.84
CA LEU A 570 8.15 -37.90 3.64
C LEU A 570 9.16 -38.34 4.71
N MET A 571 8.84 -39.34 5.53
CA MET A 571 9.73 -39.88 6.56
C MET A 571 11.07 -40.36 5.96
N ALA A 572 11.02 -41.08 4.84
CA ALA A 572 12.22 -41.55 4.15
C ALA A 572 13.08 -40.38 3.62
N ARG A 573 12.47 -39.30 3.10
CA ARG A 573 13.21 -38.12 2.64
C ARG A 573 13.76 -37.31 3.82
N CYS A 574 13.02 -37.18 4.91
CA CYS A 574 13.48 -36.55 6.15
C CYS A 574 14.68 -37.32 6.75
N LYS A 575 14.62 -38.66 6.82
CA LYS A 575 15.74 -39.51 7.25
C LYS A 575 16.99 -39.32 6.38
N ARG A 576 16.84 -39.29 5.03
CA ARG A 576 17.96 -38.95 4.10
C ARG A 576 18.52 -37.54 4.31
N LEU A 577 17.76 -36.65 4.94
CA LEU A 577 18.20 -35.29 5.29
C LEU A 577 18.66 -35.16 6.75
N GLY A 578 18.76 -36.25 7.52
CA GLY A 578 19.14 -36.24 8.94
C GLY A 578 18.00 -35.87 9.91
N VAL A 579 16.82 -35.50 9.40
CA VAL A 579 15.63 -35.16 10.18
C VAL A 579 14.90 -36.45 10.54
N HIS A 580 15.09 -36.94 11.76
CA HIS A 580 14.52 -38.21 12.21
C HIS A 580 13.06 -38.03 12.63
N MET A 581 12.14 -38.66 11.90
CA MET A 581 10.71 -38.67 12.23
C MET A 581 10.28 -40.07 12.68
N ALA A 582 9.52 -40.15 13.77
CA ALA A 582 8.76 -41.34 14.13
C ALA A 582 7.55 -41.52 13.19
N TRP A 583 6.82 -42.62 13.31
CA TRP A 583 5.49 -42.74 12.69
C TRP A 583 4.53 -41.71 13.34
N PRO A 584 3.60 -41.08 12.59
CA PRO A 584 2.67 -40.13 13.18
C PRO A 584 1.73 -40.81 14.18
N LEU A 585 1.36 -40.08 15.24
CA LEU A 585 0.50 -40.58 16.33
C LEU A 585 -0.90 -40.97 15.83
N PHE A 586 -1.42 -40.24 14.84
CA PHE A 586 -2.65 -40.53 14.11
C PHE A 586 -2.75 -39.68 12.83
N CYS A 587 -3.65 -40.07 11.94
CA CYS A 587 -4.16 -39.22 10.87
C CYS A 587 -5.63 -38.87 11.18
N GLU A 588 -5.91 -37.58 11.35
CA GLU A 588 -7.26 -37.07 11.60
C GLU A 588 -7.95 -36.76 10.28
N ALA A 589 -9.12 -37.34 10.03
CA ALA A 589 -9.94 -37.06 8.85
C ALA A 589 -10.89 -35.88 9.09
N SER A 590 -10.99 -34.97 8.13
CA SER A 590 -11.89 -33.81 8.16
C SER A 590 -12.19 -33.31 6.75
N ASN A 591 -13.06 -32.29 6.61
CA ASN A 591 -13.39 -31.66 5.33
C ASN A 591 -12.78 -30.26 5.21
N MET A 592 -12.63 -29.75 3.98
CA MET A 592 -12.17 -28.38 3.75
C MET A 592 -13.10 -27.32 4.38
N ASP A 593 -14.40 -27.58 4.52
CA ASP A 593 -15.36 -26.58 5.01
C ASP A 593 -15.17 -26.23 6.49
N VAL A 594 -14.55 -27.11 7.30
CA VAL A 594 -14.17 -26.81 8.70
C VAL A 594 -13.31 -25.54 8.79
N LEU A 595 -12.53 -25.24 7.75
CA LEU A 595 -11.68 -24.05 7.69
C LEU A 595 -12.47 -22.72 7.71
N SER A 596 -13.74 -22.75 7.29
CA SER A 596 -14.64 -21.59 7.32
C SER A 596 -15.25 -21.36 8.71
N ASN A 597 -15.51 -22.42 9.48
CA ASN A 597 -16.16 -22.34 10.78
C ASN A 597 -15.11 -22.28 11.91
N THR A 598 -14.89 -21.09 12.46
CA THR A 598 -13.87 -20.88 13.50
C THR A 598 -14.18 -21.56 14.84
N ILE A 599 -15.40 -22.01 15.08
CA ILE A 599 -15.76 -22.76 16.29
C ILE A 599 -15.34 -24.22 16.13
N THR A 600 -15.86 -24.92 15.11
CA THR A 600 -15.54 -26.33 14.89
C THR A 600 -14.06 -26.57 14.60
N LEU A 601 -13.40 -25.64 13.91
CA LEU A 601 -11.94 -25.68 13.70
C LEU A 601 -11.15 -25.56 15.00
N ARG A 602 -11.60 -24.70 15.93
CA ARG A 602 -10.97 -24.53 17.24
C ARG A 602 -11.11 -25.79 18.07
N ASP A 603 -12.29 -26.40 18.09
CA ASP A 603 -12.54 -27.56 18.94
C ASP A 603 -11.92 -28.84 18.36
N LEU A 604 -11.85 -28.96 17.03
CA LEU A 604 -11.03 -29.96 16.34
C LEU A 604 -9.54 -29.84 16.72
N LEU A 605 -8.96 -28.63 16.63
CA LEU A 605 -7.55 -28.41 16.97
C LEU A 605 -7.28 -28.63 18.47
N LYS A 606 -8.20 -28.26 19.37
CA LYS A 606 -8.11 -28.58 20.80
C LYS A 606 -8.11 -30.09 21.05
N SER A 607 -9.05 -30.83 20.43
CA SER A 607 -9.15 -32.30 20.51
C SER A 607 -7.85 -32.98 20.05
N ILE A 608 -7.30 -32.54 18.91
CA ILE A 608 -6.00 -32.99 18.40
C ILE A 608 -4.90 -32.74 19.44
N ASN A 609 -4.83 -31.56 20.06
CA ASN A 609 -3.79 -31.24 21.04
C ASN A 609 -3.95 -32.07 22.34
N GLN A 610 -5.16 -32.13 22.89
CA GLN A 610 -5.48 -32.85 24.14
C GLN A 610 -5.17 -34.35 24.03
N ARG A 611 -5.53 -34.99 22.91
CA ARG A 611 -5.21 -36.39 22.59
C ARG A 611 -3.71 -36.70 22.52
N THR A 612 -2.85 -35.68 22.43
CA THR A 612 -1.38 -35.81 22.48
C THR A 612 -0.77 -35.38 23.82
N GLY A 613 -1.59 -35.19 24.85
CA GLY A 613 -1.17 -34.66 26.15
C GLY A 613 -0.64 -33.23 26.07
N SER A 614 -1.09 -32.44 25.08
CA SER A 614 -0.59 -31.10 24.74
C SER A 614 0.93 -31.05 24.45
N ARG A 615 1.52 -32.15 23.95
CA ARG A 615 2.96 -32.28 23.63
C ARG A 615 3.23 -32.50 22.13
N LEU A 616 2.29 -32.13 21.26
CA LEU A 616 2.40 -32.22 19.80
C LEU A 616 3.47 -31.24 19.27
N GLN A 617 4.51 -31.76 18.62
CA GLN A 617 5.58 -30.94 18.04
C GLN A 617 5.14 -30.27 16.73
N ILE A 618 4.41 -30.99 15.87
CA ILE A 618 3.93 -30.45 14.59
C ILE A 618 2.69 -31.20 14.07
N LEU A 619 1.76 -30.44 13.49
CA LEU A 619 0.59 -30.96 12.77
C LEU A 619 0.76 -30.71 11.26
N ILE A 620 0.72 -31.76 10.44
CA ILE A 620 0.80 -31.65 8.98
C ILE A 620 -0.61 -31.62 8.39
N CYS A 621 -1.02 -30.47 7.83
CA CYS A 621 -2.38 -30.29 7.30
C CYS A 621 -2.39 -30.48 5.77
N VAL A 622 -3.04 -31.52 5.27
CA VAL A 622 -3.20 -31.75 3.83
C VAL A 622 -4.52 -31.11 3.36
N MET A 623 -4.46 -30.34 2.28
CA MET A 623 -5.57 -29.55 1.76
C MET A 623 -5.80 -29.85 0.26
N THR A 624 -7.05 -29.93 -0.19
CA THR A 624 -7.37 -30.21 -1.60
C THR A 624 -6.99 -29.05 -2.52
N LYS A 625 -7.20 -27.82 -2.05
CA LYS A 625 -7.03 -26.56 -2.79
C LYS A 625 -6.44 -25.47 -1.88
N ARG A 626 -6.02 -24.34 -2.47
CA ARG A 626 -5.85 -23.10 -1.69
C ARG A 626 -7.24 -22.61 -1.29
N ASP A 627 -7.39 -22.19 -0.04
CA ASP A 627 -8.69 -21.84 0.53
C ASP A 627 -8.59 -20.61 1.45
N PRO A 628 -9.54 -19.66 1.43
CA PRO A 628 -9.55 -18.51 2.33
C PRO A 628 -9.45 -18.89 3.82
N GLY A 629 -10.10 -19.99 4.24
CA GLY A 629 -10.11 -20.47 5.63
C GLY A 629 -8.74 -20.91 6.17
N TYR A 630 -7.71 -20.96 5.32
CA TYR A 630 -6.30 -21.05 5.74
C TYR A 630 -5.93 -20.01 6.81
N LYS A 631 -6.50 -18.79 6.73
CA LYS A 631 -6.25 -17.72 7.71
C LYS A 631 -6.75 -18.09 9.11
N ASN A 632 -7.90 -18.76 9.19
CA ASN A 632 -8.52 -19.22 10.44
C ASN A 632 -7.70 -20.34 11.07
N LEU A 633 -7.31 -21.36 10.26
CA LEU A 633 -6.41 -22.43 10.68
C LEU A 633 -5.10 -21.86 11.26
N LYS A 634 -4.52 -20.85 10.60
CA LYS A 634 -3.29 -20.23 11.07
C LYS A 634 -3.47 -19.44 12.35
N ARG A 635 -4.44 -18.52 12.45
CA ARG A 635 -4.72 -17.78 13.69
C ARG A 635 -4.96 -18.73 14.87
N ILE A 636 -5.91 -19.65 14.74
CA ILE A 636 -6.33 -20.51 15.86
C ILE A 636 -5.19 -21.43 16.30
N SER A 637 -4.47 -22.07 15.37
CA SER A 637 -3.35 -22.93 15.75
C SER A 637 -2.17 -22.15 16.36
N GLU A 638 -1.78 -21.01 15.78
CA GLU A 638 -0.54 -20.31 16.15
C GLU A 638 -0.72 -19.24 17.24
N THR A 639 -1.94 -18.74 17.51
CA THR A 639 -2.20 -17.71 18.53
C THR A 639 -3.23 -18.09 19.61
N GLU A 640 -4.08 -19.10 19.42
CA GLU A 640 -5.09 -19.50 20.42
C GLU A 640 -4.78 -20.83 21.12
N ILE A 641 -4.08 -21.77 20.46
CA ILE A 641 -3.85 -23.14 20.99
C ILE A 641 -2.35 -23.48 21.11
N GLY A 642 -1.47 -22.85 20.32
CA GLY A 642 -0.02 -23.09 20.35
C GLY A 642 0.46 -24.30 19.54
N ILE A 643 -0.31 -24.77 18.56
CA ILE A 643 0.05 -25.90 17.69
C ILE A 643 0.84 -25.40 16.47
N MET A 644 2.05 -25.93 16.27
CA MET A 644 2.84 -25.64 15.09
C MET A 644 2.30 -26.40 13.85
N THR A 645 1.78 -25.68 12.85
CA THR A 645 1.12 -26.30 11.68
C THR A 645 1.92 -26.17 10.37
N GLN A 646 2.03 -27.26 9.61
CA GLN A 646 2.67 -27.32 8.28
C GLN A 646 1.68 -27.80 7.20
N CYS A 647 1.18 -26.87 6.39
CA CYS A 647 0.16 -27.17 5.39
C CYS A 647 0.77 -27.57 4.03
N CYS A 648 0.09 -28.44 3.28
CA CYS A 648 0.48 -28.89 1.95
C CYS A 648 -0.75 -29.17 1.06
N LEU A 649 -0.56 -29.20 -0.26
CA LEU A 649 -1.64 -29.51 -1.22
C LEU A 649 -1.58 -30.98 -1.64
N VAL A 650 -2.73 -31.65 -1.68
CA VAL A 650 -2.85 -33.10 -1.93
C VAL A 650 -2.18 -33.55 -3.24
N ASN A 651 -2.29 -32.74 -4.31
CA ASN A 651 -1.62 -33.00 -5.58
C ASN A 651 -0.09 -33.11 -5.46
N HIS A 652 0.52 -32.35 -4.55
CA HIS A 652 1.96 -32.42 -4.29
C HIS A 652 2.32 -33.50 -3.27
N ALA A 653 1.45 -33.75 -2.28
CA ALA A 653 1.60 -34.85 -1.32
C ALA A 653 1.58 -36.23 -2.03
N ASN A 654 0.55 -36.50 -2.83
CA ASN A 654 0.39 -37.77 -3.56
C ASN A 654 1.45 -37.97 -4.67
N THR A 655 1.87 -36.89 -5.35
CA THR A 655 2.94 -36.98 -6.36
C THR A 655 4.31 -37.18 -5.72
N ALA A 656 4.51 -36.69 -4.49
CA ALA A 656 5.67 -36.99 -3.63
C ALA A 656 7.07 -36.73 -4.25
N LYS A 657 7.20 -35.79 -5.19
CA LYS A 657 8.49 -35.49 -5.86
C LYS A 657 9.58 -35.17 -4.83
N GLU A 658 10.77 -35.74 -4.97
CA GLU A 658 11.85 -35.58 -3.96
C GLU A 658 12.23 -34.12 -3.68
N ILE A 659 12.23 -33.27 -4.70
CA ILE A 659 12.50 -31.83 -4.56
C ILE A 659 11.39 -31.15 -3.75
N TYR A 660 10.13 -31.57 -3.91
CA TYR A 660 9.01 -31.07 -3.11
C TYR A 660 9.12 -31.53 -1.66
N LEU A 661 9.34 -32.84 -1.42
CA LEU A 661 9.48 -33.39 -0.07
C LEU A 661 10.70 -32.85 0.67
N GLY A 662 11.84 -32.64 -0.02
CA GLY A 662 13.01 -31.98 0.58
C GLY A 662 12.70 -30.53 0.99
N ASN A 663 12.05 -29.76 0.12
CA ASN A 663 11.57 -28.42 0.47
C ASN A 663 10.46 -28.41 1.54
N LEU A 664 9.79 -29.53 1.82
CA LEU A 664 8.85 -29.67 2.93
C LEU A 664 9.61 -29.99 4.23
N ALA A 665 10.53 -30.95 4.20
CA ALA A 665 11.40 -31.34 5.30
C ALA A 665 12.22 -30.15 5.86
N LEU A 666 12.81 -29.32 4.99
CA LEU A 666 13.51 -28.09 5.39
C LEU A 666 12.62 -27.16 6.21
N LYS A 667 11.34 -27.01 5.84
CA LYS A 667 10.38 -26.17 6.55
C LYS A 667 9.95 -26.79 7.89
N ILE A 668 9.89 -28.12 7.98
CA ILE A 668 9.60 -28.86 9.23
C ILE A 668 10.78 -28.69 10.20
N ASN A 669 12.01 -28.90 9.74
CA ASN A 669 13.21 -28.79 10.58
C ASN A 669 13.41 -27.37 11.13
N ALA A 670 13.35 -26.35 10.27
CA ALA A 670 13.50 -24.96 10.68
C ALA A 670 12.41 -24.51 11.68
N LYS A 671 11.18 -25.03 11.52
CA LYS A 671 10.06 -24.79 12.44
C LYS A 671 10.32 -25.34 13.84
N LEU A 672 10.87 -26.54 13.92
CA LEU A 672 11.23 -27.20 15.18
C LEU A 672 12.56 -26.67 15.78
N GLY A 673 13.09 -25.56 15.23
CA GLY A 673 14.33 -24.92 15.70
C GLY A 673 15.61 -25.64 15.26
N GLY A 674 15.57 -26.44 14.20
CA GLY A 674 16.76 -27.06 13.60
C GLY A 674 17.62 -26.09 12.79
N SER A 675 18.82 -26.53 12.42
CA SER A 675 19.76 -25.76 11.56
C SER A 675 19.82 -26.42 10.18
N ASN A 676 19.30 -25.75 9.15
CA ASN A 676 19.30 -26.31 7.79
C ASN A 676 20.66 -26.14 7.09
N VAL A 677 21.28 -24.99 7.29
CA VAL A 677 22.57 -24.56 6.76
C VAL A 677 23.10 -23.44 7.64
N GLU A 678 24.41 -23.37 7.81
CA GLU A 678 25.11 -22.23 8.38
C GLU A 678 26.23 -21.78 7.44
N LEU A 679 26.79 -20.60 7.66
CA LEU A 679 28.00 -20.16 6.97
C LEU A 679 29.21 -20.87 7.56
N PHE A 680 30.14 -21.34 6.73
CA PHE A 680 31.46 -21.79 7.18
C PHE A 680 32.33 -20.59 7.52
N ASP A 681 32.32 -19.61 6.62
CA ASP A 681 33.01 -18.33 6.76
C ASP A 681 32.43 -17.49 7.91
N ARG A 682 33.23 -16.56 8.42
CA ARG A 682 32.74 -15.52 9.34
C ARG A 682 31.90 -14.51 8.56
N LEU A 683 30.91 -13.91 9.21
CA LEU A 683 30.27 -12.70 8.69
C LEU A 683 31.32 -11.56 8.73
N PRO A 684 31.46 -10.74 7.66
CA PRO A 684 32.44 -9.65 7.62
C PRO A 684 32.29 -8.67 8.78
N HIS A 685 33.36 -7.94 9.12
CA HIS A 685 33.42 -6.96 10.21
C HIS A 685 33.19 -7.51 11.64
N PHE A 686 32.79 -8.78 11.81
CA PHE A 686 32.43 -9.35 13.10
C PHE A 686 33.41 -10.42 13.62
N GLU A 687 33.87 -10.20 14.85
CA GLU A 687 34.64 -11.18 15.62
C GLU A 687 33.73 -12.26 16.21
N ARG A 688 34.28 -13.37 16.67
CA ARG A 688 33.47 -14.48 17.21
C ARG A 688 32.96 -14.22 18.62
N ASP A 689 33.75 -13.46 19.39
CA ASP A 689 33.64 -13.41 20.85
C ASP A 689 32.74 -12.25 21.32
N CYS A 690 32.50 -11.24 20.46
CA CYS A 690 31.40 -10.29 20.59
C CYS A 690 30.08 -10.87 20.07
N HIS A 691 28.96 -10.56 20.70
CA HIS A 691 27.61 -11.00 20.30
C HIS A 691 26.92 -10.02 19.35
N VAL A 692 26.48 -10.53 18.19
CA VAL A 692 25.81 -9.75 17.13
C VAL A 692 24.34 -10.18 16.97
N MET A 693 23.47 -9.22 16.65
CA MET A 693 22.08 -9.44 16.28
C MET A 693 21.73 -8.74 14.96
N PHE A 694 21.08 -9.47 14.05
CA PHE A 694 20.52 -8.91 12.82
C PHE A 694 19.00 -8.76 12.96
N ILE A 695 18.51 -7.54 12.75
CA ILE A 695 17.09 -7.17 12.81
C ILE A 695 16.56 -6.97 11.39
N GLY A 696 15.31 -7.35 11.14
CA GLY A 696 14.59 -7.11 9.89
C GLY A 696 13.21 -6.50 10.15
N ALA A 697 12.82 -5.52 9.36
CA ALA A 697 11.56 -4.77 9.55
C ALA A 697 10.81 -4.51 8.23
N ASP A 698 9.49 -4.69 8.25
CA ASP A 698 8.56 -4.47 7.11
C ASP A 698 7.17 -4.04 7.60
N VAL A 699 6.39 -3.39 6.74
CA VAL A 699 5.01 -2.96 7.01
C VAL A 699 4.04 -3.38 5.90
N ASN A 700 3.13 -4.29 6.23
CA ASN A 700 2.08 -4.73 5.31
C ASN A 700 0.86 -3.80 5.36
N HIS A 701 0.68 -2.97 4.34
CA HIS A 701 -0.55 -2.19 4.10
C HIS A 701 -1.71 -3.05 3.56
N PRO A 702 -2.97 -2.68 3.81
CA PRO A 702 -4.13 -3.30 3.15
C PRO A 702 -4.25 -2.88 1.67
N GLY A 703 -5.03 -3.64 0.89
CA GLY A 703 -5.33 -3.35 -0.52
C GLY A 703 -5.99 -1.98 -0.72
N SER A 704 -5.87 -1.41 -1.93
CA SER A 704 -6.30 -0.02 -2.23
C SER A 704 -7.80 0.24 -2.10
N TRP A 705 -8.63 -0.80 -2.15
CA TRP A 705 -10.08 -0.73 -1.92
C TRP A 705 -10.47 -0.76 -0.44
N ASN A 706 -9.55 -1.12 0.45
CA ASN A 706 -9.78 -1.21 1.89
C ASN A 706 -9.17 0.04 2.54
N THR A 707 -10.04 0.88 3.11
CA THR A 707 -9.72 2.20 3.69
C THR A 707 -9.72 2.21 5.23
N SER A 708 -10.03 1.08 5.87
CA SER A 708 -10.30 1.01 7.31
C SER A 708 -9.33 0.10 8.08
N SER A 709 -8.78 -0.95 7.45
CA SER A 709 -7.93 -1.91 8.14
C SER A 709 -6.56 -1.31 8.51
N PRO A 710 -5.99 -1.66 9.68
CA PRO A 710 -4.67 -1.18 10.10
C PRO A 710 -3.57 -1.62 9.14
N SER A 711 -2.46 -0.88 9.10
CA SER A 711 -1.18 -1.42 8.64
C SER A 711 -0.67 -2.46 9.65
N ILE A 712 0.09 -3.45 9.21
CA ILE A 712 0.69 -4.46 10.10
C ILE A 712 2.21 -4.33 10.02
N ALA A 713 2.83 -3.80 11.06
CA ALA A 713 4.28 -3.80 11.20
C ALA A 713 4.77 -5.16 11.71
N ALA A 714 5.91 -5.60 11.18
CA ALA A 714 6.62 -6.78 11.63
C ALA A 714 8.09 -6.44 11.88
N VAL A 715 8.62 -6.91 12.99
CA VAL A 715 10.06 -6.86 13.29
C VAL A 715 10.51 -8.27 13.68
N VAL A 716 11.62 -8.71 13.11
CA VAL A 716 12.25 -10.00 13.39
C VAL A 716 13.71 -9.79 13.80
N ALA A 717 14.25 -10.69 14.62
CA ALA A 717 15.65 -10.67 15.00
C ALA A 717 16.25 -12.08 15.02
N THR A 718 17.54 -12.19 14.68
CA THR A 718 18.30 -13.43 14.90
C THR A 718 18.41 -13.72 16.40
N ILE A 719 18.21 -14.98 16.80
CA ILE A 719 18.30 -15.41 18.22
C ILE A 719 19.52 -16.27 18.54
N ASN A 720 20.35 -16.62 17.55
CA ASN A 720 21.55 -17.42 17.72
C ASN A 720 22.77 -16.79 17.02
N TRP A 721 23.90 -16.75 17.71
CA TRP A 721 25.20 -16.29 17.22
C TRP A 721 26.25 -17.40 17.49
N PRO A 722 27.26 -17.63 16.63
CA PRO A 722 27.55 -16.96 15.35
C PRO A 722 26.76 -17.46 14.13
N ALA A 723 25.79 -18.37 14.32
CA ALA A 723 25.06 -19.01 13.23
C ALA A 723 24.07 -18.09 12.46
N ALA A 724 23.49 -17.07 13.12
CA ALA A 724 22.65 -16.02 12.52
C ALA A 724 21.48 -16.50 11.61
N ASN A 725 20.96 -17.71 11.87
CA ASN A 725 20.02 -18.41 10.97
C ASN A 725 18.65 -18.74 11.61
N ARG A 726 18.50 -18.62 12.94
CA ARG A 726 17.22 -18.74 13.64
C ARG A 726 16.68 -17.36 13.97
N TYR A 727 15.40 -17.15 13.69
CA TYR A 727 14.74 -15.85 13.83
C TYR A 727 13.53 -15.96 14.74
N ALA A 728 13.35 -14.97 15.60
CA ALA A 728 12.11 -14.75 16.35
C ALA A 728 11.46 -13.43 15.92
N ALA A 729 10.16 -13.28 16.19
CA ALA A 729 9.32 -12.28 15.55
C ALA A 729 8.43 -11.52 16.54
N ARG A 730 8.05 -10.29 16.15
CA ARG A 730 6.99 -9.47 16.72
C ARG A 730 6.13 -8.87 15.60
N ILE A 731 4.86 -8.67 15.92
CA ILE A 731 3.83 -8.09 15.04
C ILE A 731 3.10 -7.02 15.84
N ARG A 732 2.86 -5.85 15.24
CA ARG A 732 2.02 -4.79 15.81
C ARG A 732 1.06 -4.25 14.74
N PRO A 733 -0.26 -4.16 15.01
CA PRO A 733 -1.17 -3.38 14.17
C PRO A 733 -0.98 -1.89 14.45
N GLN A 734 -0.95 -1.08 13.41
CA GLN A 734 -0.72 0.37 13.48
C GLN A 734 -1.67 1.14 12.54
N CYS A 735 -1.68 2.47 12.62
CA CYS A 735 -2.63 3.30 11.85
C CYS A 735 -2.69 2.96 10.34
N HIS A 736 -3.89 3.11 9.76
CA HIS A 736 -4.14 2.79 8.34
C HIS A 736 -3.16 3.52 7.42
N ARG A 737 -2.44 2.77 6.57
CA ARG A 737 -1.44 3.29 5.61
C ARG A 737 -0.28 4.09 6.23
N LYS A 738 -0.08 4.00 7.54
CA LYS A 738 1.14 4.49 8.18
C LYS A 738 2.29 3.53 7.84
N GLU A 739 3.35 4.07 7.25
CA GLU A 739 4.57 3.33 6.90
C GLU A 739 5.58 3.35 8.05
N LYS A 740 5.70 4.45 8.79
CA LYS A 740 6.48 4.51 10.04
C LYS A 740 6.04 3.41 11.00
N ILE A 741 6.97 2.62 11.51
CA ILE A 741 6.73 1.65 12.58
C ILE A 741 6.51 2.40 13.89
N GLU A 742 5.38 2.15 14.54
CA GLU A 742 5.07 2.74 15.85
C GLU A 742 5.76 1.93 16.97
N ASN A 743 6.38 2.63 17.92
CA ASN A 743 7.17 2.07 19.03
C ASN A 743 8.28 1.10 18.58
N PHE A 744 9.06 1.46 17.54
CA PHE A 744 10.11 0.61 16.99
C PHE A 744 11.16 0.20 18.04
N GLY A 745 11.52 1.11 18.94
CA GLY A 745 12.45 0.85 20.04
C GLY A 745 11.96 -0.20 21.03
N GLU A 746 10.70 -0.12 21.45
CA GLU A 746 10.04 -1.08 22.36
C GLU A 746 10.04 -2.49 21.75
N ILE A 747 9.65 -2.60 20.47
CA ILE A 747 9.61 -3.86 19.73
C ILE A 747 11.01 -4.49 19.63
N CYS A 748 12.04 -3.68 19.37
CA CYS A 748 13.42 -4.15 19.33
C CYS A 748 13.93 -4.56 20.72
N LEU A 749 13.55 -3.85 21.79
CA LEU A 749 13.93 -4.20 23.16
C LEU A 749 13.30 -5.54 23.61
N GLU A 750 12.07 -5.85 23.20
CA GLU A 750 11.49 -7.20 23.39
C GLU A 750 12.29 -8.31 22.71
N LEU A 751 12.92 -8.03 21.56
CA LEU A 751 13.75 -8.98 20.82
C LEU A 751 15.14 -9.12 21.47
N VAL A 752 15.75 -8.03 21.91
CA VAL A 752 17.00 -8.01 22.71
C VAL A 752 16.83 -8.76 24.03
N ASN A 753 15.77 -8.50 24.79
CA ASN A 753 15.50 -9.19 26.06
C ASN A 753 15.09 -10.67 25.86
N MET A 754 14.71 -11.09 24.65
CA MET A 754 14.53 -12.50 24.31
C MET A 754 15.87 -13.17 23.94
N TYR A 755 16.73 -12.49 23.18
CA TYR A 755 18.10 -12.94 22.90
C TYR A 755 18.91 -13.10 24.19
N SER A 756 18.83 -12.13 25.10
CA SER A 756 19.53 -12.15 26.38
C SER A 756 19.11 -13.32 27.28
N ARG A 757 17.84 -13.74 27.24
CA ARG A 757 17.36 -14.93 27.96
C ARG A 757 17.80 -16.26 27.34
N LEU A 758 18.10 -16.26 26.04
CA LEU A 758 18.54 -17.46 25.31
C LEU A 758 20.06 -17.64 25.32
N ASN A 759 20.82 -16.54 25.27
CA ASN A 759 22.28 -16.54 25.15
C ASN A 759 22.99 -16.09 26.45
N GLN A 760 22.25 -15.73 27.51
CA GLN A 760 22.73 -15.15 28.78
C GLN A 760 23.50 -13.82 28.65
N VAL A 761 23.46 -13.18 27.47
CA VAL A 761 24.15 -11.92 27.18
C VAL A 761 23.33 -11.08 26.20
N ARG A 762 23.33 -9.75 26.37
CA ARG A 762 22.76 -8.80 25.39
C ARG A 762 23.75 -8.64 24.22
N PRO A 763 23.31 -8.54 22.96
CA PRO A 763 24.23 -8.34 21.84
C PRO A 763 24.90 -6.95 21.95
N GLU A 764 26.19 -6.87 21.69
CA GLU A 764 26.93 -5.60 21.67
C GLU A 764 26.71 -4.84 20.35
N LYS A 765 26.40 -5.58 19.28
CA LYS A 765 26.38 -5.11 17.90
C LYS A 765 25.06 -5.45 17.22
N ILE A 766 24.41 -4.47 16.60
CA ILE A 766 23.12 -4.62 15.91
C ILE A 766 23.19 -4.09 14.48
N VAL A 767 22.73 -4.90 13.51
CA VAL A 767 22.52 -4.45 12.12
C VAL A 767 21.04 -4.60 11.77
N ILE A 768 20.43 -3.52 11.31
CA ILE A 768 18.99 -3.39 11.06
C ILE A 768 18.74 -3.28 9.56
N PHE A 769 17.85 -4.12 9.03
CA PHE A 769 17.43 -4.09 7.63
C PHE A 769 15.94 -3.70 7.51
N ARG A 770 15.63 -2.66 6.73
CA ARG A 770 14.27 -2.10 6.58
C ARG A 770 13.78 -2.19 5.12
N ASP A 771 12.71 -2.94 4.86
CA ASP A 771 11.99 -2.96 3.56
C ASP A 771 10.93 -1.84 3.53
N GLY A 772 10.16 -1.75 2.44
CA GLY A 772 8.93 -0.96 2.33
C GLY A 772 9.12 0.52 1.95
N VAL A 773 10.19 1.15 2.44
CA VAL A 773 10.40 2.61 2.38
C VAL A 773 11.02 3.11 1.07
N GLY A 774 10.52 4.26 0.58
CA GLY A 774 11.11 5.03 -0.52
C GLY A 774 12.09 6.11 -0.05
N ASP A 775 12.83 6.70 -0.99
CA ASP A 775 13.89 7.69 -0.78
C ASP A 775 13.37 9.00 -0.17
N ASN A 776 12.06 9.25 -0.28
CA ASN A 776 11.35 10.33 0.40
C ASN A 776 10.99 10.03 1.87
N GLN A 777 11.27 8.82 2.36
CA GLN A 777 10.95 8.35 3.71
C GLN A 777 12.20 7.99 4.53
N PHE A 778 13.40 8.00 3.95
CA PHE A 778 14.67 7.74 4.69
C PHE A 778 14.83 8.66 5.92
N ASP A 779 14.39 9.91 5.79
CA ASP A 779 14.36 10.91 6.87
C ASP A 779 13.52 10.45 8.08
N MET A 780 12.37 9.80 7.84
CA MET A 780 11.52 9.23 8.89
C MET A 780 12.19 8.01 9.54
N VAL A 781 12.86 7.16 8.78
CA VAL A 781 13.57 5.99 9.35
C VAL A 781 14.75 6.44 10.22
N LEU A 782 15.50 7.47 9.79
CA LEU A 782 16.60 8.06 10.54
C LEU A 782 16.13 8.84 11.77
N ASN A 783 15.33 9.88 11.57
CA ASN A 783 15.02 10.85 12.61
C ASN A 783 13.83 10.46 13.48
N GLU A 784 13.03 9.46 13.08
CA GLU A 784 11.94 8.94 13.91
C GLU A 784 12.15 7.47 14.35
N GLU A 785 12.36 6.50 13.45
CA GLU A 785 12.49 5.07 13.85
C GLU A 785 13.79 4.80 14.63
N LEU A 786 14.96 5.22 14.10
CA LEU A 786 16.25 5.02 14.77
C LEU A 786 16.42 5.89 16.03
N THR A 787 15.85 7.10 16.05
CA THR A 787 15.82 7.95 17.26
C THR A 787 15.00 7.31 18.38
N ASP A 788 13.83 6.74 18.07
CA ASP A 788 13.01 5.98 19.03
C ASP A 788 13.77 4.76 19.57
N LEU A 789 14.50 4.06 18.71
CA LEU A 789 15.36 2.93 19.10
C LEU A 789 16.48 3.35 20.06
N LYS A 790 17.33 4.32 19.67
CA LYS A 790 18.45 4.79 20.51
C LYS A 790 17.95 5.36 21.84
N LYS A 791 16.85 6.12 21.84
CA LYS A 791 16.20 6.60 23.07
C LYS A 791 15.74 5.46 23.97
N THR A 792 15.05 4.45 23.42
CA THR A 792 14.53 3.31 24.18
C THR A 792 15.66 2.49 24.81
N PHE A 793 16.71 2.18 24.05
CA PHE A 793 17.86 1.45 24.56
C PHE A 793 18.61 2.22 25.65
N ASN A 794 18.87 3.52 25.46
CA ASN A 794 19.50 4.37 26.47
C ASN A 794 18.69 4.44 27.78
N SER A 795 17.35 4.40 27.70
CA SER A 795 16.47 4.37 28.89
C SER A 795 16.52 3.04 29.65
N ASP A 796 16.99 1.96 29.02
CA ASP A 796 17.21 0.63 29.60
C ASP A 796 18.69 0.40 29.98
N GLY A 797 19.51 1.46 29.98
CA GLY A 797 20.94 1.41 30.32
C GLY A 797 21.79 0.64 29.31
N TYR A 798 21.31 0.50 28.07
CA TYR A 798 21.87 -0.35 27.03
C TYR A 798 22.23 0.48 25.80
N ASN A 799 23.45 0.33 25.27
CA ASN A 799 23.95 1.22 24.22
C ASN A 799 24.84 0.45 23.21
N PRO A 800 24.24 -0.37 22.33
CA PRO A 800 24.97 -1.18 21.34
C PRO A 800 25.41 -0.36 20.13
N THR A 801 26.43 -0.84 19.41
CA THR A 801 26.82 -0.32 18.09
C THR A 801 25.72 -0.64 17.07
N ILE A 802 25.24 0.34 16.29
CA ILE A 802 24.10 0.18 15.37
C ILE A 802 24.46 0.56 13.92
N THR A 803 24.11 -0.31 12.97
CA THR A 803 24.01 0.02 11.54
C THR A 803 22.56 -0.14 11.07
N LEU A 804 22.09 0.78 10.22
CA LEU A 804 20.76 0.77 9.62
C LEU A 804 20.89 0.80 8.09
N VAL A 805 20.31 -0.22 7.45
CA VAL A 805 20.32 -0.40 5.99
C VAL A 805 18.88 -0.53 5.48
N VAL A 806 18.50 0.30 4.53
CA VAL A 806 17.26 0.12 3.77
C VAL A 806 17.49 -0.88 2.64
N ALA A 807 16.50 -1.74 2.38
CA ALA A 807 16.50 -2.76 1.33
C ALA A 807 15.32 -2.57 0.38
N GLN A 808 15.56 -2.04 -0.81
CA GLN A 808 14.55 -1.76 -1.83
C GLN A 808 14.61 -2.77 -2.98
N LYS A 809 13.60 -3.64 -3.08
CA LYS A 809 13.43 -4.58 -4.21
C LYS A 809 12.44 -4.10 -5.29
N ARG A 810 11.69 -3.03 -5.03
CA ARG A 810 10.55 -2.59 -5.86
C ARG A 810 10.87 -1.42 -6.81
N HIS A 811 12.09 -1.35 -7.34
CA HIS A 811 12.53 -0.32 -8.29
C HIS A 811 12.48 -0.75 -9.77
N GLN A 812 12.65 0.23 -10.67
CA GLN A 812 12.69 0.07 -12.13
C GLN A 812 14.02 -0.48 -12.66
N THR A 813 15.14 -0.23 -11.96
CA THR A 813 16.50 -0.53 -12.45
C THR A 813 16.77 -2.04 -12.66
N ARG A 814 17.37 -2.38 -13.79
CA ARG A 814 17.74 -3.72 -14.29
C ARG A 814 19.20 -3.70 -14.76
N LEU A 815 19.84 -4.87 -14.74
CA LEU A 815 21.20 -5.08 -15.24
C LEU A 815 21.14 -6.14 -16.35
N PHE A 816 21.85 -5.91 -17.46
CA PHE A 816 21.93 -6.80 -18.61
C PHE A 816 23.41 -7.06 -18.96
N PRO A 817 23.89 -8.31 -19.07
CA PRO A 817 25.25 -8.56 -19.55
C PRO A 817 25.46 -8.04 -20.98
N GLN A 818 26.58 -7.37 -21.22
CA GLN A 818 26.94 -6.86 -22.56
C GLN A 818 27.47 -7.98 -23.47
N ASN A 819 28.29 -8.89 -22.94
CA ASN A 819 28.91 -9.98 -23.71
C ASN A 819 28.12 -11.29 -23.58
N GLU A 820 27.98 -12.05 -24.67
CA GLU A 820 27.35 -13.38 -24.61
C GLU A 820 28.23 -14.42 -23.88
N SER A 821 29.53 -14.16 -23.69
CA SER A 821 30.41 -14.94 -22.81
C SER A 821 30.07 -14.80 -21.32
N ASP A 822 29.51 -13.65 -20.93
CA ASP A 822 29.08 -13.32 -19.57
C ASP A 822 27.63 -13.78 -19.30
N VAL A 823 27.03 -14.53 -20.23
CA VAL A 823 25.68 -15.09 -20.15
C VAL A 823 25.72 -16.60 -19.95
N ARG A 824 24.92 -17.10 -19.01
CA ARG A 824 24.57 -18.53 -18.89
C ARG A 824 23.07 -18.67 -18.65
N GLY A 825 22.50 -19.80 -19.10
CA GLY A 825 21.09 -20.09 -18.89
C GLY A 825 20.17 -19.12 -19.65
N ASN A 826 19.40 -18.29 -18.93
CA ASN A 826 18.31 -17.49 -19.49
C ASN A 826 18.65 -15.99 -19.66
N GLY A 827 19.92 -15.64 -19.90
CA GLY A 827 20.33 -14.25 -20.21
C GLY A 827 20.61 -13.35 -19.01
N ASN A 828 20.52 -13.84 -17.77
CA ASN A 828 20.63 -13.02 -16.56
C ASN A 828 22.08 -12.86 -16.07
N VAL A 829 22.32 -11.75 -15.34
CA VAL A 829 23.54 -11.55 -14.53
C VAL A 829 23.69 -12.65 -13.47
N PHE A 830 24.93 -12.94 -13.08
CA PHE A 830 25.24 -13.98 -12.10
C PHE A 830 24.80 -13.62 -10.66
N PRO A 831 24.53 -14.62 -9.81
CA PRO A 831 24.38 -14.38 -8.37
C PRO A 831 25.66 -13.76 -7.81
N GLY A 832 25.51 -12.68 -7.04
CA GLY A 832 26.65 -11.92 -6.50
C GLY A 832 27.12 -10.77 -7.40
N THR A 833 26.46 -10.49 -8.53
CA THR A 833 26.73 -9.26 -9.30
C THR A 833 26.32 -8.02 -8.50
N VAL A 834 27.30 -7.17 -8.19
CA VAL A 834 27.20 -5.86 -7.57
C VAL A 834 27.41 -4.76 -8.61
N VAL A 835 26.68 -3.65 -8.48
CA VAL A 835 27.00 -2.35 -9.11
C VAL A 835 26.89 -1.27 -8.03
N ASP A 836 28.03 -0.65 -7.73
CA ASP A 836 28.21 0.37 -6.69
C ASP A 836 28.97 1.61 -7.17
N THR A 837 29.02 1.80 -8.48
CA THR A 837 29.58 2.97 -9.18
C THR A 837 28.57 3.50 -10.22
N GLU A 838 28.77 4.73 -10.67
CA GLU A 838 28.10 5.43 -11.79
C GLU A 838 26.57 5.62 -11.67
N VAL A 839 25.80 4.55 -11.53
CA VAL A 839 24.32 4.48 -11.49
C VAL A 839 23.72 4.49 -10.08
N VAL A 840 24.58 4.66 -9.07
CA VAL A 840 24.27 4.79 -7.64
C VAL A 840 24.23 6.26 -7.20
N HIS A 841 23.84 6.54 -5.96
CA HIS A 841 23.75 7.91 -5.46
C HIS A 841 25.12 8.63 -5.47
N PRO A 842 25.18 9.94 -5.77
CA PRO A 842 26.46 10.67 -5.83
C PRO A 842 27.29 10.60 -4.55
N HIS A 843 26.66 10.69 -3.37
CA HIS A 843 27.36 10.85 -2.08
C HIS A 843 26.98 9.84 -1.01
N ASP A 844 25.83 9.17 -1.11
CA ASP A 844 25.29 8.31 -0.05
C ASP A 844 25.83 6.88 -0.20
N PHE A 845 25.85 6.11 0.89
CA PHE A 845 26.34 4.74 0.86
C PHE A 845 25.28 3.75 0.30
N ASP A 846 25.11 3.70 -1.02
CA ASP A 846 24.16 2.81 -1.69
C ASP A 846 24.75 1.91 -2.79
N PHE A 847 24.14 0.76 -3.04
CA PHE A 847 24.55 -0.17 -4.11
C PHE A 847 23.43 -1.12 -4.56
N TYR A 848 23.50 -1.59 -5.80
CA TYR A 848 22.62 -2.66 -6.31
C TYR A 848 23.35 -4.00 -6.23
N ILE A 849 22.70 -5.05 -5.72
CA ILE A 849 23.24 -6.41 -5.75
C ILE A 849 22.20 -7.45 -6.18
N CYS A 850 22.55 -8.25 -7.19
CA CYS A 850 21.76 -9.40 -7.64
C CYS A 850 22.21 -10.67 -6.90
N THR A 851 21.76 -10.85 -5.66
CA THR A 851 22.15 -11.96 -4.78
C THR A 851 21.65 -13.36 -5.22
N HIS A 852 20.93 -13.49 -6.35
CA HIS A 852 20.19 -14.70 -6.68
C HIS A 852 20.06 -14.93 -8.19
N TYR A 853 19.89 -16.19 -8.60
CA TYR A 853 19.60 -16.54 -9.99
C TYR A 853 18.10 -16.38 -10.32
N GLY A 854 17.79 -15.41 -11.18
CA GLY A 854 16.43 -15.14 -11.68
C GLY A 854 16.00 -16.14 -12.75
N SER A 855 15.55 -17.33 -12.33
CA SER A 855 15.20 -18.44 -13.24
C SER A 855 14.00 -18.22 -14.17
N LEU A 856 13.37 -17.03 -14.17
CA LEU A 856 12.24 -16.66 -15.04
C LEU A 856 12.27 -15.15 -15.31
N GLY A 857 12.25 -14.75 -16.58
CA GLY A 857 12.31 -13.35 -16.99
C GLY A 857 13.61 -12.66 -16.60
N THR A 858 13.56 -11.33 -16.46
CA THR A 858 14.71 -10.51 -16.06
C THR A 858 14.79 -10.36 -14.54
N SER A 859 15.97 -10.59 -13.98
CA SER A 859 16.28 -10.43 -12.57
C SER A 859 16.10 -8.99 -12.12
N LYS A 860 15.77 -8.83 -10.85
CA LYS A 860 15.84 -7.53 -10.16
C LYS A 860 16.96 -7.65 -9.14
N PRO A 861 18.08 -6.89 -9.26
CA PRO A 861 18.93 -6.70 -8.10
C PRO A 861 18.09 -6.04 -7.00
N THR A 862 18.53 -6.16 -5.76
CA THR A 862 17.99 -5.36 -4.66
C THR A 862 18.95 -4.19 -4.45
N HIS A 863 18.40 -2.99 -4.41
CA HIS A 863 19.10 -1.76 -4.04
C HIS A 863 19.15 -1.70 -2.52
N TYR A 864 20.35 -1.49 -1.96
CA TYR A 864 20.53 -1.28 -0.53
C TYR A 864 21.15 0.10 -0.31
N THR A 865 20.67 0.81 0.71
CA THR A 865 21.20 2.12 1.13
C THR A 865 21.49 2.04 2.62
N VAL A 866 22.76 2.18 3.01
CA VAL A 866 23.13 2.34 4.42
C VAL A 866 22.78 3.77 4.82
N LEU A 867 21.81 3.92 5.72
CA LEU A 867 21.38 5.25 6.20
C LEU A 867 22.19 5.69 7.41
N TYR A 868 22.61 4.75 8.25
CA TYR A 868 23.34 5.06 9.48
C TYR A 868 24.32 3.93 9.80
N ASP A 869 25.52 4.25 10.28
CA ASP A 869 26.53 3.25 10.59
C ASP A 869 27.49 3.68 11.72
N ASP A 870 27.32 3.12 12.93
CA ASP A 870 28.30 3.22 14.02
C ASP A 870 29.45 2.19 13.89
N HIS A 871 29.36 1.20 12.99
CA HIS A 871 30.39 0.16 12.84
C HIS A 871 31.55 0.60 11.93
N GLY A 872 31.27 1.39 10.88
CA GLY A 872 32.28 1.82 9.91
C GLY A 872 32.59 0.72 8.89
N PHE A 873 31.56 0.13 8.29
CA PHE A 873 31.70 -0.85 7.22
C PHE A 873 32.30 -0.23 5.96
N THR A 874 33.24 -0.93 5.33
CA THR A 874 33.59 -0.68 3.91
C THR A 874 32.49 -1.21 2.97
N SER A 875 32.46 -0.73 1.72
CA SER A 875 31.55 -1.23 0.69
C SER A 875 31.65 -2.75 0.50
N ASP A 876 32.87 -3.28 0.42
CA ASP A 876 33.10 -4.72 0.24
C ASP A 876 32.61 -5.56 1.44
N GLU A 877 32.77 -5.08 2.67
CA GLU A 877 32.27 -5.78 3.86
C GLU A 877 30.75 -5.79 3.92
N MET A 878 30.09 -4.65 3.68
CA MET A 878 28.63 -4.55 3.68
C MET A 878 28.00 -5.39 2.56
N GLN A 879 28.57 -5.34 1.35
CA GLN A 879 28.12 -6.14 0.20
C GLN A 879 28.29 -7.64 0.47
N ARG A 880 29.45 -8.05 1.01
CA ARG A 880 29.72 -9.46 1.38
C ARG A 880 28.87 -9.91 2.57
N LEU A 881 28.59 -9.05 3.55
CA LEU A 881 27.71 -9.36 4.67
C LEU A 881 26.31 -9.72 4.18
N ILE A 882 25.71 -8.85 3.37
CA ILE A 882 24.37 -9.04 2.79
C ILE A 882 24.34 -10.29 1.90
N TYR A 883 25.34 -10.46 1.01
CA TYR A 883 25.38 -11.62 0.13
C TYR A 883 25.56 -12.94 0.89
N ASN A 884 26.43 -12.98 1.89
CA ASN A 884 26.63 -14.16 2.73
C ASN A 884 25.35 -14.50 3.49
N MET A 885 24.70 -13.51 4.10
CA MET A 885 23.43 -13.71 4.78
C MET A 885 22.34 -14.27 3.84
N CYS A 886 22.30 -13.90 2.56
CA CYS A 886 21.34 -14.46 1.60
C CYS A 886 21.38 -15.99 1.43
N TYR A 887 22.40 -16.70 1.94
CA TYR A 887 22.46 -18.17 1.97
C TYR A 887 21.79 -18.80 3.20
N THR A 888 21.48 -18.05 4.27
CA THR A 888 20.93 -18.61 5.52
C THR A 888 19.39 -18.78 5.52
N PHE A 889 18.71 -18.49 4.41
CA PHE A 889 17.25 -18.59 4.30
C PHE A 889 16.76 -20.05 4.28
N ALA A 890 16.36 -20.55 5.45
CA ALA A 890 16.09 -21.96 5.73
C ALA A 890 14.95 -22.63 4.94
N ARG A 891 14.29 -21.95 3.98
CA ARG A 891 13.13 -22.49 3.22
C ARG A 891 13.48 -23.12 1.87
N CYS A 892 14.71 -22.99 1.37
CA CYS A 892 15.21 -23.57 0.11
C CYS A 892 16.75 -23.67 0.09
N THR A 893 17.31 -24.44 -0.85
CA THR A 893 18.76 -24.67 -0.99
C THR A 893 19.39 -23.77 -2.06
N LYS A 894 19.09 -22.46 -2.00
CA LYS A 894 19.60 -21.45 -2.92
C LYS A 894 19.62 -20.07 -2.26
N PRO A 895 20.52 -19.15 -2.69
CA PRO A 895 20.51 -17.80 -2.18
C PRO A 895 19.23 -17.05 -2.60
N VAL A 896 18.78 -16.16 -1.72
CA VAL A 896 17.56 -15.36 -1.92
C VAL A 896 17.86 -13.93 -2.36
N SER A 897 16.87 -13.30 -3.02
CA SER A 897 16.96 -11.92 -3.53
C SER A 897 17.00 -10.82 -2.46
N LEU A 898 16.64 -11.16 -1.23
CA LEU A 898 16.49 -10.27 -0.08
C LEU A 898 17.26 -10.88 1.08
N VAL A 899 17.98 -10.04 1.82
CA VAL A 899 18.65 -10.45 3.05
C VAL A 899 17.62 -11.10 4.01
N PRO A 900 17.90 -12.26 4.65
CA PRO A 900 16.86 -13.01 5.35
C PRO A 900 16.11 -12.29 6.48
N PRO A 901 16.69 -11.35 7.25
CA PRO A 901 15.92 -10.56 8.22
C PRO A 901 14.72 -9.87 7.55
N VAL A 902 14.92 -9.15 6.44
CA VAL A 902 13.83 -8.52 5.68
C VAL A 902 12.88 -9.56 5.08
N TYR A 903 13.40 -10.66 4.53
CA TYR A 903 12.54 -11.68 3.93
C TYR A 903 11.68 -12.40 4.99
N TYR A 904 12.16 -12.54 6.24
CA TYR A 904 11.34 -13.03 7.34
C TYR A 904 10.36 -11.95 7.86
N ALA A 905 10.71 -10.67 7.80
CA ALA A 905 9.78 -9.57 8.13
C ALA A 905 8.55 -9.55 7.20
N ASP A 906 8.70 -9.55 5.87
CA ASP A 906 7.60 -9.66 4.88
C ASP A 906 6.68 -10.86 5.17
N LEU A 907 7.28 -12.03 5.41
CA LEU A 907 6.55 -13.26 5.74
C LEU A 907 5.77 -13.18 7.07
N VAL A 908 6.25 -12.38 8.03
CA VAL A 908 5.63 -12.15 9.34
C VAL A 908 4.56 -11.05 9.26
N ALA A 909 4.79 -9.97 8.50
CA ALA A 909 3.81 -8.92 8.25
C ALA A 909 2.60 -9.47 7.49
N TYR A 910 2.84 -10.28 6.45
CA TYR A 910 1.80 -11.04 5.75
C TYR A 910 1.07 -12.04 6.67
N ARG A 911 1.78 -12.68 7.61
CA ARG A 911 1.11 -13.55 8.61
C ARG A 911 0.22 -12.75 9.56
N GLY A 912 0.67 -11.58 10.03
CA GLY A 912 -0.13 -10.68 10.86
C GLY A 912 -1.37 -10.14 10.14
N ARG A 913 -1.25 -9.86 8.82
CA ARG A 913 -2.41 -9.58 7.95
C ARG A 913 -3.41 -10.73 7.95
N LEU A 914 -2.95 -11.98 7.78
CA LEU A 914 -3.84 -13.15 7.86
C LEU A 914 -4.51 -13.30 9.24
N TYR A 915 -3.81 -13.03 10.34
CA TYR A 915 -4.43 -13.06 11.69
C TYR A 915 -5.50 -11.97 11.84
N HIS A 916 -5.20 -10.74 11.43
CA HIS A 916 -6.15 -9.62 11.44
C HIS A 916 -7.40 -9.95 10.61
N ASP A 917 -7.20 -10.37 9.36
CA ASP A 917 -8.28 -10.65 8.43
C ASP A 917 -9.07 -11.90 8.85
N ALA A 918 -8.47 -12.82 9.62
CA ALA A 918 -9.19 -13.93 10.27
C ALA A 918 -10.07 -13.44 11.44
N LEU A 919 -9.59 -12.45 12.22
CA LEU A 919 -10.37 -11.87 13.32
C LEU A 919 -11.62 -11.15 12.80
N MET A 920 -11.46 -10.31 11.76
CA MET A 920 -12.58 -9.55 11.17
C MET A 920 -13.71 -10.46 10.65
N ASP A 921 -13.39 -11.57 9.97
CA ASP A 921 -14.38 -12.57 9.52
C ASP A 921 -15.07 -13.32 10.68
N SER A 922 -14.49 -13.31 11.89
CA SER A 922 -14.96 -14.09 13.04
C SER A 922 -15.66 -13.28 14.12
N SER A 923 -15.66 -11.95 14.02
CA SER A 923 -16.57 -11.11 14.79
C SER A 923 -18.00 -11.36 14.32
N PRO A 924 -18.98 -11.62 15.22
CA PRO A 924 -20.38 -11.64 14.81
C PRO A 924 -20.73 -10.26 14.25
N ALA A 925 -21.34 -10.22 13.06
CA ALA A 925 -21.64 -8.96 12.38
C ALA A 925 -22.59 -8.10 13.23
N SER A 926 -22.08 -6.97 13.72
CA SER A 926 -22.86 -5.95 14.42
C SER A 926 -23.78 -5.23 13.41
N ILE A 927 -24.94 -5.84 13.17
CA ILE A 927 -26.14 -5.29 12.52
C ILE A 927 -25.84 -4.35 11.34
N LEU A 928 -25.26 -4.91 10.27
CA LEU A 928 -25.29 -4.30 8.93
C LEU A 928 -25.86 -5.32 7.93
N SER A 929 -27.19 -5.32 7.82
CA SER A 929 -27.94 -6.22 6.95
C SER A 929 -27.76 -5.85 5.48
N SER A 930 -27.02 -6.67 4.73
CA SER A 930 -27.06 -6.63 3.26
C SER A 930 -28.43 -7.17 2.78
N PRO A 931 -29.20 -6.43 1.96
CA PRO A 931 -30.57 -6.80 1.64
C PRO A 931 -30.67 -7.91 0.58
N SER A 932 -30.86 -9.16 1.00
CA SER A 932 -31.28 -10.26 0.14
C SER A 932 -32.80 -10.44 0.21
N SER A 933 -33.51 -10.04 -0.86
CA SER A 933 -34.98 -10.07 -0.92
C SER A 933 -35.54 -11.49 -1.13
N SER A 934 -36.33 -11.97 -0.17
CA SER A 934 -37.28 -13.07 -0.38
C SER A 934 -38.59 -12.79 0.38
N THR A 935 -39.64 -12.45 -0.35
CA THR A 935 -40.97 -12.12 0.20
C THR A 935 -41.70 -13.37 0.70
N LEU A 936 -42.11 -13.36 1.97
CA LEU A 936 -43.25 -14.15 2.46
C LEU A 936 -44.06 -13.29 3.43
N SER A 937 -45.34 -13.08 3.12
CA SER A 937 -46.27 -12.29 3.92
C SER A 937 -46.79 -13.11 5.12
N PRO A 938 -47.14 -12.44 6.22
CA PRO A 938 -48.41 -12.73 6.90
C PRO A 938 -49.41 -11.56 6.80
N SER A 939 -50.68 -11.88 7.00
CA SER A 939 -51.82 -10.98 6.85
C SER A 939 -52.12 -10.17 8.12
N SER A 940 -52.36 -8.87 7.93
CA SER A 940 -53.36 -8.03 8.63
C SER A 940 -53.79 -8.35 10.08
N SER A 941 -53.69 -7.36 10.96
CA SER A 941 -54.89 -6.84 11.63
C SER A 941 -54.67 -5.41 12.14
N SER A 942 -55.78 -4.69 12.33
CA SER A 942 -55.84 -3.26 12.61
C SER A 942 -55.99 -2.93 14.10
N SER A 943 -55.42 -1.81 14.52
CA SER A 943 -56.09 -0.85 15.41
C SER A 943 -55.51 0.56 15.20
N ALA A 944 -56.29 1.59 15.51
CA ALA A 944 -55.96 2.98 15.19
C ALA A 944 -55.90 3.85 16.46
N SER A 945 -55.10 4.90 16.40
CA SER A 945 -55.21 6.07 17.29
C SER A 945 -54.93 7.35 16.49
N SER A 946 -55.52 8.46 16.93
CA SER A 946 -55.74 9.68 16.12
C SER A 946 -54.68 10.77 16.38
N PRO A 947 -54.52 11.77 15.48
CA PRO A 947 -53.32 12.61 15.45
C PRO A 947 -53.39 13.85 16.35
N LEU A 948 -52.22 14.45 16.63
CA LEU A 948 -52.08 15.77 17.26
C LEU A 948 -50.91 16.57 16.66
N SER A 949 -51.16 17.87 16.47
CA SER A 949 -50.22 19.00 16.28
C SER A 949 -48.95 18.79 15.43
N SER A 950 -48.94 19.41 14.24
CA SER A 950 -47.72 19.66 13.47
C SER A 950 -46.87 20.80 14.06
N SER A 951 -45.57 20.58 14.25
CA SER A 951 -44.56 21.64 14.35
C SER A 951 -43.31 21.25 13.53
N SER A 952 -42.54 22.24 13.09
CA SER A 952 -41.39 22.06 12.19
C SER A 952 -40.08 21.90 12.98
N GLY A 953 -39.97 20.81 13.75
CA GLY A 953 -38.73 20.43 14.43
C GLY A 953 -37.70 19.78 13.49
N TYR A 954 -36.42 19.91 13.84
CA TYR A 954 -35.32 19.17 13.23
C TYR A 954 -35.31 17.69 13.69
N ASP A 955 -34.43 16.88 13.10
CA ASP A 955 -34.18 15.53 13.58
C ASP A 955 -33.34 15.56 14.88
N VAL A 956 -33.90 15.00 15.95
CA VAL A 956 -33.29 14.97 17.29
C VAL A 956 -32.00 14.14 17.31
N ALA A 957 -31.93 13.06 16.53
CA ALA A 957 -30.72 12.25 16.43
C ALA A 957 -29.56 13.05 15.78
N THR A 958 -29.84 13.75 14.68
CA THR A 958 -28.88 14.63 14.02
C THR A 958 -28.41 15.78 14.93
N ALA A 959 -29.28 16.35 15.78
CA ALA A 959 -28.89 17.35 16.77
C ALA A 959 -27.98 16.77 17.87
N GLN A 960 -28.30 15.58 18.39
CA GLN A 960 -27.49 14.88 19.40
C GLN A 960 -26.07 14.59 18.87
N ILE A 961 -25.94 14.07 17.65
CA ILE A 961 -24.65 13.81 16.99
C ILE A 961 -23.83 15.10 16.82
N LEU A 962 -24.48 16.22 16.49
CA LEU A 962 -23.83 17.54 16.40
C LEU A 962 -23.32 18.06 17.75
N VAL A 963 -24.10 17.89 18.82
CA VAL A 963 -23.72 18.27 20.20
C VAL A 963 -22.50 17.47 20.68
N GLU A 964 -22.50 16.15 20.47
CA GLU A 964 -21.35 15.31 20.84
C GLU A 964 -20.11 15.60 19.99
N PHE A 965 -20.28 15.85 18.69
CA PHE A 965 -19.18 16.29 17.82
C PHE A 965 -18.58 17.62 18.29
N LEU A 966 -19.40 18.57 18.72
CA LEU A 966 -18.96 19.87 19.25
C LEU A 966 -18.20 19.71 20.58
N GLU A 967 -18.65 18.86 21.53
CA GLU A 967 -17.91 18.56 22.78
C GLU A 967 -16.50 18.06 22.44
N VAL A 968 -16.39 17.10 21.51
CA VAL A 968 -15.12 16.48 21.13
C VAL A 968 -14.22 17.43 20.31
N ALA A 969 -14.79 18.22 19.41
CA ALA A 969 -14.04 19.19 18.61
C ALA A 969 -13.48 20.33 19.46
N ILE A 970 -14.30 20.91 20.34
CA ILE A 970 -13.89 21.99 21.25
C ILE A 970 -12.82 21.49 22.23
N THR A 971 -13.02 20.33 22.84
CA THR A 971 -12.01 19.72 23.73
C THR A 971 -10.69 19.45 23.00
N SER A 972 -10.74 19.04 21.73
CA SER A 972 -9.55 18.83 20.90
C SER A 972 -8.81 20.14 20.57
N ILE A 973 -9.53 21.24 20.32
CA ILE A 973 -8.94 22.58 20.11
C ILE A 973 -8.23 23.07 21.38
N VAL A 974 -8.90 22.98 22.53
CA VAL A 974 -8.34 23.41 23.83
C VAL A 974 -7.14 22.56 24.24
N PHE A 975 -7.15 21.26 23.96
CA PHE A 975 -5.97 20.38 24.12
C PHE A 975 -4.80 20.82 23.23
N LEU A 976 -5.05 21.02 21.93
CA LEU A 976 -3.99 21.33 20.95
C LEU A 976 -3.31 22.68 21.22
N LYS A 977 -4.03 23.67 21.76
CA LYS A 977 -3.46 24.96 22.16
C LYS A 977 -2.61 24.94 23.43
N GLY A 978 -2.62 23.85 24.21
CA GLY A 978 -1.68 23.62 25.32
C GLY A 978 -1.87 24.51 26.55
N ILE A 979 -3.02 25.16 26.72
CA ILE A 979 -3.31 26.06 27.85
C ILE A 979 -3.44 25.29 29.18
N TYR A 980 -3.97 24.06 29.14
CA TYR A 980 -3.95 23.12 30.25
C TYR A 980 -2.87 22.05 30.05
N PRO A 981 -2.28 21.50 31.13
CA PRO A 981 -1.34 20.37 31.03
C PRO A 981 -2.03 19.13 30.42
N SER A 982 -1.24 18.26 29.79
CA SER A 982 -1.69 17.00 29.17
C SER A 982 -2.62 16.17 30.06
N ASP A 983 -2.31 16.15 31.35
CA ASP A 983 -2.91 15.25 32.35
C ASP A 983 -4.32 15.72 32.78
N ALA A 984 -4.69 16.95 32.42
CA ALA A 984 -6.07 17.43 32.48
C ALA A 984 -6.99 16.75 31.45
N PHE A 985 -6.44 15.92 30.55
CA PHE A 985 -7.15 15.17 29.53
C PHE A 985 -6.84 13.67 29.59
N GLU A 986 -7.73 12.86 29.01
CA GLU A 986 -7.54 11.43 28.76
C GLU A 986 -7.71 11.12 27.26
N ARG A 987 -6.97 10.12 26.76
CA ARG A 987 -7.13 9.63 25.38
C ARG A 987 -8.38 8.75 25.28
N ARG A 988 -9.28 9.08 24.35
CA ARG A 988 -10.51 8.33 24.04
C ARG A 988 -10.62 8.07 22.54
N ARG A 989 -11.59 7.23 22.17
CA ARG A 989 -11.93 6.91 20.78
C ARG A 989 -13.35 7.38 20.50
N TYR A 990 -13.51 8.29 19.55
CA TYR A 990 -14.81 8.83 19.11
C TYR A 990 -14.84 8.85 17.58
N MET A 991 -15.96 8.46 16.95
CA MET A 991 -16.07 8.24 15.49
C MET A 991 -14.87 7.45 14.91
N ASN A 992 -14.32 6.48 15.65
CA ASN A 992 -13.10 5.75 15.30
C ASN A 992 -11.82 6.60 15.05
N VAL A 993 -11.69 7.75 15.73
CA VAL A 993 -10.49 8.61 15.79
C VAL A 993 -10.01 8.67 17.23
N VAL A 994 -8.68 8.77 17.44
CA VAL A 994 -8.12 9.03 18.77
C VAL A 994 -8.26 10.53 19.05
N VAL A 995 -9.00 10.86 20.10
CA VAL A 995 -9.30 12.23 20.54
C VAL A 995 -8.94 12.39 22.02
N HIS A 996 -8.82 13.64 22.47
CA HIS A 996 -8.58 13.94 23.89
C HIS A 996 -9.90 14.41 24.51
N ARG A 997 -10.28 13.82 25.64
CA ARG A 997 -11.44 14.23 26.46
C ARG A 997 -10.96 14.88 27.74
N ALA A 998 -11.61 15.94 28.20
CA ALA A 998 -11.28 16.56 29.48
C ALA A 998 -11.51 15.58 30.64
N ARG A 999 -10.45 15.35 31.42
CA ARG A 999 -10.44 14.54 32.64
C ARG A 999 -10.71 15.41 33.88
N HIS A 1000 -10.23 16.66 33.87
CA HIS A 1000 -10.47 17.60 34.97
C HIS A 1000 -11.97 17.95 35.06
N PRO A 1001 -12.65 17.76 36.22
CA PRO A 1001 -14.10 17.90 36.31
C PRO A 1001 -14.62 19.25 35.83
N GLN A 1002 -14.12 20.36 36.38
CA GLN A 1002 -14.58 21.71 36.01
C GLN A 1002 -14.44 22.02 34.51
N LEU A 1003 -13.38 21.51 33.86
CA LEU A 1003 -13.14 21.71 32.42
C LEU A 1003 -14.12 20.90 31.58
N ARG A 1004 -14.31 19.63 31.93
CA ARG A 1004 -15.28 18.72 31.31
C ARG A 1004 -16.71 19.26 31.46
N ASP A 1005 -17.05 19.69 32.67
CA ASP A 1005 -18.41 20.07 33.05
C ASP A 1005 -18.78 21.45 32.48
N TYR A 1006 -17.82 22.37 32.29
CA TYR A 1006 -18.00 23.60 31.50
C TYR A 1006 -18.29 23.30 30.03
N ILE A 1007 -17.43 22.52 29.35
CA ILE A 1007 -17.60 22.20 27.91
C ILE A 1007 -18.91 21.44 27.69
N HIS A 1008 -19.20 20.43 28.52
CA HIS A 1008 -20.43 19.63 28.40
C HIS A 1008 -21.68 20.49 28.62
N SER A 1009 -21.71 21.30 29.69
CA SER A 1009 -22.90 22.14 29.99
C SER A 1009 -23.15 23.20 28.93
N ALA A 1010 -22.11 23.87 28.44
CA ALA A 1010 -22.22 24.87 27.38
C ALA A 1010 -22.74 24.24 26.07
N VAL A 1011 -22.08 23.18 25.58
CA VAL A 1011 -22.42 22.56 24.29
C VAL A 1011 -23.79 21.87 24.34
N LYS A 1012 -24.14 21.21 25.45
CA LYS A 1012 -25.48 20.64 25.67
C LYS A 1012 -26.55 21.73 25.79
N GLY A 1013 -26.22 22.88 26.38
CA GLY A 1013 -27.09 24.06 26.39
C GLY A 1013 -27.44 24.60 24.99
N LEU A 1014 -26.69 24.25 23.95
CA LEU A 1014 -27.02 24.60 22.56
C LEU A 1014 -28.02 23.63 21.90
N GLN A 1015 -28.23 22.45 22.47
CA GLN A 1015 -29.09 21.41 21.87
C GLN A 1015 -30.49 21.93 21.47
N PRO A 1016 -31.26 22.62 22.34
CA PRO A 1016 -32.61 23.10 22.00
C PRO A 1016 -32.64 24.24 20.97
N PHE A 1017 -31.47 24.76 20.56
CA PHE A 1017 -31.31 25.80 19.55
C PHE A 1017 -30.79 25.21 18.22
N ILE A 1018 -29.94 24.18 18.29
CA ILE A 1018 -29.55 23.33 17.14
C ILE A 1018 -30.78 22.59 16.61
N GLU A 1019 -31.64 22.04 17.48
CA GLU A 1019 -32.92 21.39 17.13
C GLU A 1019 -33.95 22.35 16.49
N LYS A 1020 -33.76 23.67 16.66
CA LYS A 1020 -34.56 24.72 16.00
C LYS A 1020 -33.88 25.30 14.76
N GLY A 1021 -32.63 24.90 14.48
CA GLY A 1021 -31.84 25.40 13.36
C GLY A 1021 -31.49 26.90 13.43
N VAL A 1022 -31.38 27.47 14.64
CA VAL A 1022 -31.11 28.91 14.85
C VAL A 1022 -29.67 29.24 15.27
N VAL A 1023 -28.77 28.25 15.32
CA VAL A 1023 -27.35 28.45 15.64
C VAL A 1023 -26.54 28.49 14.34
N ASP A 1024 -25.98 29.65 14.02
CA ASP A 1024 -25.23 29.89 12.76
C ASP A 1024 -23.75 29.54 12.91
N ARG A 1025 -23.17 29.82 14.09
CA ARG A 1025 -21.75 29.59 14.40
C ARG A 1025 -21.58 29.23 15.88
N VAL A 1026 -20.69 28.29 16.17
CA VAL A 1026 -20.14 28.04 17.51
C VAL A 1026 -18.64 28.28 17.43
N ALA A 1027 -18.07 29.04 18.35
CA ALA A 1027 -16.67 29.43 18.32
C ALA A 1027 -15.96 29.19 19.66
N VAL A 1028 -14.68 28.83 19.59
CA VAL A 1028 -13.75 28.83 20.73
C VAL A 1028 -12.90 30.08 20.62
N MET A 1029 -13.05 31.01 21.57
CA MET A 1029 -12.34 32.30 21.59
C MET A 1029 -11.26 32.29 22.67
N PHE A 1030 -10.04 32.67 22.30
CA PHE A 1030 -8.90 32.86 23.20
C PHE A 1030 -8.58 34.35 23.30
N PHE A 1031 -8.29 34.87 24.50
CA PHE A 1031 -8.00 36.28 24.75
C PHE A 1031 -6.70 36.46 25.55
N ASN A 1032 -6.15 37.67 25.48
CA ASN A 1032 -5.15 38.15 26.44
C ASN A 1032 -5.81 38.65 27.75
N ASN A 1033 -4.98 39.14 28.67
CA ASN A 1033 -5.42 39.67 29.97
C ASN A 1033 -6.30 40.93 29.87
N ASP A 1034 -6.24 41.68 28.75
CA ASP A 1034 -7.04 42.88 28.49
C ASP A 1034 -8.44 42.58 27.91
N ASN A 1035 -8.80 41.28 27.81
CA ASN A 1035 -9.98 40.76 27.12
C ASN A 1035 -10.03 41.09 25.60
N ILE A 1036 -8.86 41.24 24.96
CA ILE A 1036 -8.75 41.38 23.50
C ILE A 1036 -8.60 39.96 22.90
N PRO A 1037 -9.41 39.58 21.89
CA PRO A 1037 -9.26 38.30 21.21
C PRO A 1037 -7.88 38.15 20.55
N LEU A 1038 -7.24 37.00 20.76
CA LEU A 1038 -6.01 36.59 20.08
C LEU A 1038 -6.32 35.73 18.85
N GLU A 1039 -7.16 34.72 19.06
CA GLU A 1039 -7.56 33.73 18.07
C GLU A 1039 -9.02 33.29 18.32
N ARG A 1040 -9.77 33.03 17.25
CA ARG A 1040 -11.13 32.46 17.31
C ARG A 1040 -11.25 31.29 16.32
N PHE A 1041 -11.48 30.08 16.83
CA PHE A 1041 -11.79 28.91 16.00
C PHE A 1041 -13.30 28.82 15.81
N VAL A 1042 -13.78 29.04 14.58
CA VAL A 1042 -15.20 29.09 14.25
C VAL A 1042 -15.64 27.79 13.57
N LEU A 1043 -16.67 27.17 14.14
CA LEU A 1043 -17.48 26.11 13.52
C LEU A 1043 -18.77 26.75 13.00
N SER A 1044 -18.80 27.07 11.71
CA SER A 1044 -19.97 27.63 11.03
C SER A 1044 -20.90 26.50 10.58
N LEU A 1045 -22.16 26.59 11.01
CA LEU A 1045 -23.21 25.60 10.78
C LEU A 1045 -24.20 26.14 9.73
N MET A 1046 -24.49 25.34 8.72
CA MET A 1046 -25.51 25.63 7.70
C MET A 1046 -26.45 24.42 7.58
N VAL A 1047 -27.57 24.49 8.28
CA VAL A 1047 -28.53 23.38 8.43
C VAL A 1047 -29.66 23.51 7.41
N SER A 1048 -29.83 22.49 6.56
CA SER A 1048 -30.88 22.48 5.53
C SER A 1048 -32.23 22.00 6.10
N GLN A 1049 -33.19 22.92 6.23
CA GLN A 1049 -34.53 22.65 6.76
C GLN A 1049 -35.44 21.85 5.81
N SER A 1050 -35.00 21.55 4.57
CA SER A 1050 -35.88 21.07 3.49
C SER A 1050 -35.95 19.54 3.34
N TYR A 1051 -35.63 18.77 4.37
CA TYR A 1051 -35.53 17.29 4.29
C TYR A 1051 -36.39 16.58 5.35
N LYS A 1052 -37.03 15.47 4.96
CA LYS A 1052 -38.04 14.74 5.77
C LYS A 1052 -37.90 13.22 5.71
N SER A 1053 -36.69 12.73 5.53
CA SER A 1053 -36.36 11.31 5.62
C SER A 1053 -35.08 11.12 6.44
N SER A 1054 -35.06 10.06 7.26
CA SER A 1054 -33.94 9.70 8.12
C SER A 1054 -32.62 9.66 7.35
N VAL A 1055 -31.65 10.44 7.83
CA VAL A 1055 -30.25 10.30 7.47
C VAL A 1055 -29.74 9.03 8.17
N GLU A 1056 -28.95 8.19 7.49
CA GLU A 1056 -28.25 7.13 8.21
C GLU A 1056 -27.15 7.78 9.07
N GLU A 1057 -27.29 7.67 10.39
CA GLU A 1057 -26.42 8.32 11.39
C GLU A 1057 -24.93 8.09 11.09
N ALA A 1058 -24.59 6.89 10.62
CA ALA A 1058 -23.24 6.48 10.22
C ALA A 1058 -22.63 7.33 9.09
N ASP A 1059 -23.42 7.83 8.13
CA ASP A 1059 -22.91 8.69 7.05
C ASP A 1059 -22.61 10.11 7.55
N LEU A 1060 -23.39 10.60 8.52
CA LEU A 1060 -23.11 11.86 9.21
C LEU A 1060 -21.88 11.75 10.11
N GLU A 1061 -21.77 10.69 10.92
CA GLU A 1061 -20.58 10.41 11.72
C GLU A 1061 -19.33 10.31 10.83
N PHE A 1062 -19.39 9.53 9.74
CA PHE A 1062 -18.29 9.37 8.79
C PHE A 1062 -17.84 10.71 8.19
N SER A 1063 -18.80 11.61 7.93
CA SER A 1063 -18.54 12.95 7.40
C SER A 1063 -17.87 13.86 8.45
N LEU A 1064 -18.41 13.90 9.66
CA LEU A 1064 -17.92 14.71 10.79
C LEU A 1064 -16.52 14.27 11.27
N ARG A 1065 -16.25 12.95 11.23
CA ARG A 1065 -14.93 12.34 11.50
C ARG A 1065 -13.79 13.05 10.76
N SER A 1066 -14.04 13.54 9.54
CA SER A 1066 -13.02 14.18 8.70
C SER A 1066 -12.48 15.51 9.25
N PHE A 1067 -13.18 16.16 10.21
CA PHE A 1067 -12.67 17.32 10.93
C PHE A 1067 -11.73 16.91 12.07
N LEU A 1068 -12.13 15.90 12.85
CA LEU A 1068 -11.36 15.43 14.01
C LEU A 1068 -9.99 14.83 13.59
N VAL A 1069 -9.91 14.23 12.40
CA VAL A 1069 -8.63 13.80 11.80
C VAL A 1069 -7.76 14.98 11.37
N LYS A 1070 -8.35 16.12 10.99
CA LYS A 1070 -7.65 17.30 10.48
C LYS A 1070 -7.16 18.25 11.58
N LEU A 1071 -7.85 18.32 12.72
CA LEU A 1071 -7.48 19.21 13.83
C LEU A 1071 -6.00 19.06 14.26
N PRO A 1072 -5.46 17.85 14.53
CA PRO A 1072 -4.05 17.68 14.91
C PRO A 1072 -3.04 17.87 13.77
N ALA A 1073 -3.50 17.99 12.52
CA ALA A 1073 -2.67 18.09 11.32
C ALA A 1073 -2.66 19.50 10.70
N SER A 1074 -3.10 20.51 11.45
CA SER A 1074 -3.22 21.90 11.01
C SER A 1074 -2.15 22.76 11.66
N GLU A 1075 -1.24 23.35 10.88
CA GLU A 1075 -0.11 24.16 11.40
C GLU A 1075 -0.57 25.42 12.16
N SER A 1076 -1.78 25.92 11.90
CA SER A 1076 -2.40 26.99 12.69
C SER A 1076 -2.78 26.57 14.12
N LEU A 1077 -2.91 25.28 14.40
CA LEU A 1077 -3.19 24.73 15.74
C LEU A 1077 -1.92 24.37 16.53
N SER A 1078 -0.74 24.28 15.91
CA SER A 1078 0.51 23.96 16.61
C SER A 1078 1.18 25.17 17.29
N LYS A 1079 0.73 26.40 17.01
CA LYS A 1079 1.12 27.60 17.76
C LYS A 1079 0.48 27.59 19.15
N VAL A 1080 1.27 27.23 20.16
CA VAL A 1080 0.92 27.30 21.58
C VAL A 1080 0.66 28.75 21.99
N LEU A 1081 -0.40 29.00 22.75
CA LEU A 1081 -0.75 30.33 23.27
C LEU A 1081 -0.11 30.55 24.66
N PRO A 1082 0.07 31.82 25.11
CA PRO A 1082 0.51 32.13 26.47
C PRO A 1082 -0.36 31.44 27.54
N ARG A 1083 0.27 30.98 28.63
CA ARG A 1083 -0.40 30.17 29.68
C ARG A 1083 -1.40 30.95 30.54
N ASP A 1084 -1.35 32.28 30.47
CA ASP A 1084 -2.23 33.25 31.11
C ASP A 1084 -3.48 33.58 30.27
N CYS A 1085 -3.60 33.05 29.04
CA CYS A 1085 -4.76 33.28 28.18
C CYS A 1085 -6.05 32.69 28.74
N ARG A 1086 -7.06 33.55 28.98
CA ARG A 1086 -8.46 33.12 29.18
C ARG A 1086 -9.07 32.64 27.86
N TRP A 1087 -10.11 31.82 27.95
CA TRP A 1087 -10.87 31.36 26.78
C TRP A 1087 -12.35 31.12 27.13
N GLU A 1088 -13.22 31.19 26.14
CA GLU A 1088 -14.66 30.90 26.28
C GLU A 1088 -15.25 30.27 25.01
N ILE A 1089 -16.42 29.64 25.17
CA ILE A 1089 -17.24 29.15 24.06
C ILE A 1089 -18.29 30.21 23.75
N THR A 1090 -18.38 30.67 22.50
CA THR A 1090 -19.32 31.71 22.05
C THR A 1090 -20.22 31.16 20.94
N ALA A 1091 -21.53 31.27 21.09
CA ALA A 1091 -22.50 30.89 20.06
C ALA A 1091 -23.13 32.13 19.41
N TYR A 1092 -23.37 32.06 18.11
CA TYR A 1092 -24.03 33.09 17.30
C TYR A 1092 -25.35 32.55 16.77
N PHE A 1093 -26.42 33.30 16.99
CA PHE A 1093 -27.78 32.88 16.65
C PHE A 1093 -28.37 33.79 15.57
N SER A 1094 -29.07 33.22 14.59
CA SER A 1094 -29.75 33.97 13.52
C SER A 1094 -30.98 34.72 14.04
N THR A 1095 -31.57 34.27 15.15
CA THR A 1095 -32.51 35.03 15.96
C THR A 1095 -32.13 34.92 17.43
N LEU A 1096 -32.08 36.07 18.13
CA LEU A 1096 -31.84 36.07 19.58
C LEU A 1096 -33.00 35.37 20.31
N PRO A 1097 -32.72 34.45 21.26
CA PRO A 1097 -33.74 33.90 22.14
C PRO A 1097 -34.47 35.02 22.90
N GLN A 1098 -35.80 34.92 23.01
CA GLN A 1098 -36.54 35.76 23.94
C GLN A 1098 -36.17 35.33 25.37
N ALA A 1099 -35.61 36.25 26.16
CA ALA A 1099 -35.17 35.97 27.53
C ALA A 1099 -36.36 35.59 28.42
N SER A 1100 -36.47 34.30 28.73
CA SER A 1100 -37.40 33.77 29.73
C SER A 1100 -36.80 34.00 31.13
N PRO A 1101 -37.52 34.63 32.09
CA PRO A 1101 -36.96 35.02 33.39
C PRO A 1101 -36.78 33.84 34.39
N SER A 1102 -36.40 32.66 33.89
CA SER A 1102 -35.94 31.50 34.64
C SER A 1102 -34.46 31.64 35.02
N LYS A 1103 -34.08 31.26 36.25
CA LYS A 1103 -32.70 31.37 36.77
C LYS A 1103 -31.71 30.33 36.20
N GLU A 1104 -31.96 29.82 35.00
CA GLU A 1104 -31.19 28.73 34.37
C GLU A 1104 -30.72 29.08 32.94
N ASP A 1105 -30.73 30.36 32.57
CA ASP A 1105 -30.18 30.85 31.29
C ASP A 1105 -28.64 30.64 31.24
N LEU A 1106 -28.23 29.49 30.71
CA LEU A 1106 -26.83 29.05 30.54
C LEU A 1106 -25.98 29.94 29.61
N TRP A 1107 -26.59 30.90 28.92
CA TRP A 1107 -25.97 31.74 27.89
C TRP A 1107 -26.23 33.22 28.16
N ILE A 1108 -25.16 33.98 28.41
CA ILE A 1108 -25.19 35.44 28.56
C ILE A 1108 -24.73 36.13 27.27
N PRO A 1109 -25.24 37.35 26.95
CA PRO A 1109 -24.65 38.21 25.94
C PRO A 1109 -23.16 38.49 26.27
N THR A 1110 -22.29 38.54 25.25
CA THR A 1110 -20.86 38.81 25.43
C THR A 1110 -20.51 40.23 25.01
N ASP A 1111 -19.98 41.02 25.95
CA ASP A 1111 -19.47 42.38 25.73
C ASP A 1111 -18.06 42.40 25.10
N THR A 1112 -17.72 41.37 24.32
CA THR A 1112 -16.38 41.19 23.72
C THR A 1112 -16.04 42.33 22.76
N LYS A 1113 -14.93 43.01 23.03
CA LYS A 1113 -14.29 43.92 22.07
C LYS A 1113 -13.89 43.14 20.81
N GLN A 1114 -14.36 43.61 19.65
CA GLN A 1114 -13.95 43.08 18.35
C GLN A 1114 -12.56 43.63 17.98
N TRP A 1115 -11.88 42.99 17.02
CA TRP A 1115 -10.66 43.55 16.43
C TRP A 1115 -10.96 44.84 15.67
N ASP A 1116 -10.09 45.85 15.81
CA ASP A 1116 -10.22 47.14 15.09
C ASP A 1116 -10.09 47.01 13.56
N GLN A 1117 -9.65 45.86 13.06
CA GLN A 1117 -9.58 45.55 11.62
C GLN A 1117 -9.99 44.10 11.31
N PRO A 1118 -10.50 43.88 10.09
CA PRO A 1118 -10.41 42.66 9.29
C PRO A 1118 -9.63 41.45 9.86
N PRO A 1119 -10.20 40.47 10.59
CA PRO A 1119 -9.40 39.30 10.96
C PRO A 1119 -9.01 38.50 9.71
N LEU A 1120 -7.80 37.92 9.73
CA LEU A 1120 -7.39 36.99 8.68
C LEU A 1120 -8.07 35.65 8.90
N ILE A 1121 -8.79 35.16 7.88
CA ILE A 1121 -9.52 33.90 7.91
C ILE A 1121 -8.65 32.80 7.28
N THR A 1122 -8.21 31.85 8.11
CA THR A 1122 -7.50 30.64 7.67
C THR A 1122 -8.46 29.44 7.63
N PRO A 1123 -8.88 28.94 6.44
CA PRO A 1123 -9.81 27.82 6.34
C PRO A 1123 -9.13 26.47 6.63
N ILE A 1124 -9.66 25.72 7.59
CA ILE A 1124 -9.09 24.43 8.02
C ILE A 1124 -9.77 23.26 7.31
N LYS A 1125 -11.12 23.23 7.30
CA LYS A 1125 -11.93 22.17 6.69
C LYS A 1125 -13.35 22.64 6.41
N SER A 1126 -13.89 22.27 5.25
CA SER A 1126 -15.32 22.37 4.94
C SER A 1126 -15.94 21.00 4.64
N LEU A 1127 -17.24 20.89 4.90
CA LEU A 1127 -18.13 19.79 4.57
C LEU A 1127 -19.43 20.37 4.04
N SER A 1128 -19.94 19.78 2.97
CA SER A 1128 -21.28 20.03 2.44
C SER A 1128 -21.98 18.68 2.26
N SER A 1129 -22.51 18.14 3.35
CA SER A 1129 -23.43 17.02 3.30
C SER A 1129 -24.87 17.56 3.36
N GLU A 1130 -25.84 16.78 2.90
CA GLU A 1130 -27.25 17.06 3.22
C GLU A 1130 -27.60 16.16 4.41
N PRO A 1131 -28.04 16.70 5.56
CA PRO A 1131 -28.62 18.03 5.78
C PRO A 1131 -27.65 19.11 6.34
N LEU A 1132 -26.37 18.78 6.58
CA LEU A 1132 -25.41 19.65 7.27
C LEU A 1132 -24.26 20.14 6.38
N GLY A 1133 -24.26 21.45 6.11
CA GLY A 1133 -23.04 22.20 5.82
C GLY A 1133 -22.31 22.55 7.11
N LEU A 1134 -21.01 22.27 7.18
CA LEU A 1134 -20.13 22.64 8.31
C LEU A 1134 -18.82 23.21 7.76
N GLN A 1135 -18.37 24.33 8.30
CA GLN A 1135 -17.05 24.91 8.00
C GLN A 1135 -16.29 25.21 9.28
N LEU A 1136 -15.04 24.75 9.35
CA LEU A 1136 -14.09 25.05 10.41
C LEU A 1136 -13.00 25.97 9.84
N TYR A 1137 -12.85 27.15 10.44
CA TYR A 1137 -11.81 28.12 10.12
C TYR A 1137 -11.28 28.81 11.39
N LEU A 1138 -10.10 29.40 11.28
CA LEU A 1138 -9.49 30.24 12.30
C LEU A 1138 -9.56 31.70 11.86
N GLU A 1139 -10.10 32.56 12.71
CA GLU A 1139 -9.95 34.03 12.63
C GLU A 1139 -8.82 34.45 13.59
N HIS A 1140 -7.90 35.30 13.13
CA HIS A 1140 -6.87 35.90 13.98
C HIS A 1140 -6.49 37.32 13.54
N ALA A 1141 -5.81 38.07 14.41
CA ALA A 1141 -5.37 39.43 14.12
C ALA A 1141 -4.44 39.51 12.90
N ASN A 1142 -4.56 40.58 12.12
CA ASN A 1142 -3.72 40.86 10.95
C ASN A 1142 -2.49 41.70 11.36
N MET A 1143 -1.32 41.06 11.48
CA MET A 1143 -0.10 41.71 12.00
C MET A 1143 0.62 42.62 10.97
N PHE A 1144 0.14 42.76 9.75
CA PHE A 1144 0.78 43.60 8.71
C PHE A 1144 0.46 45.11 8.83
N LYS A 1145 0.73 45.71 9.99
CA LYS A 1145 1.13 47.13 10.14
C LYS A 1145 1.54 47.48 11.58
N ALA A 1146 2.85 47.46 11.83
CA ALA A 1146 3.48 48.12 12.96
C ALA A 1146 4.68 48.94 12.47
N THR A 1147 4.41 50.05 11.76
CA THR A 1147 5.42 51.08 11.52
C THR A 1147 5.74 51.78 12.84
N PRO A 1148 7.01 51.81 13.32
CA PRO A 1148 7.34 52.51 14.54
C PRO A 1148 7.15 54.01 14.37
N GLN A 1149 6.19 54.58 15.11
CA GLN A 1149 6.23 56.00 15.45
C GLN A 1149 7.09 56.15 16.71
N GLY A 1150 8.03 57.08 16.68
CA GLY A 1150 9.08 57.16 17.70
C GLY A 1150 8.67 57.92 18.95
N ASN A 1151 9.24 57.49 20.07
CA ASN A 1151 10.00 58.31 21.02
C ASN A 1151 11.14 57.44 21.58
#